data_AF-A0A2B5XER1-F1
#
_entry.id   AF-A0A2B5XER1-F1
#
_cell.length_a   1.000
_cell.length_b   1.000
_cell.length_c   1.000
_cell.angle_alpha   90.00
_cell.angle_beta   90.00
_cell.angle_gamma   90.00
#
_symmetry.space_group_name_H-M   'P 1'
#
loop_
_entity.id
_entity.type
_entity.pdbx_description
1 polymer ?
#
loop_
_entity_poly.entity_id
_entity_poly.type
_entity_poly.pdbx_seq_one_letter_code
_entity_poly.pdbx_strand_id
1 'polypeptide(L)'
;MTITISDLENKLKEATINNRVVITDLPFLSSEVQQMLLKINNDTRIIVKSSQVTRQEEEVILKGEVTIIDFTLPDVTFHFKIAEEKVELFTQISVAQSIPISLGVTKFNLNDVVIEINTQSNEKQKAILSGNIKLEEQTINLTRDLLGEKIFNGNIPTFSLKNLLSILCRTSVEIPGFSDVTIQDAHININFSSKSTPINLWANVNNFGRLHLLTQKYEDSWEYIGIFSLPDEWRLSSISNVFSIFDQLIFKNPKLTVSSVTDPRVSILNEDSQTTTISVVEGLYFSGILQMEGLGLELIRGLFNISEIPIGGLIGQNLAETKFETKFDQTLTVFGINFNDAGIILQVEPFIVGFQLSTIVQIQRDQLPFSGGIQLQQTGASYSLAMRGIWENPFGLPMLDIENVLLQFQTNPDPKLAVAGDISFGDDLRVSVICQFTSSGVPDMLRGQLDGELSISRLIKVFTGISIPEGFLDVFISNVLVYIVANPLGALIDGTQYPFGFRVHGLMHAYGIEATSQVSIEENGISLDGQMAPIIVGDILKIYGATTEQGPKLIYRATVEQPFLFQLDAGIQVLGATLNTHILVKQDGFEFSFSAKIFNAFEASIVAQGTGELNQGNFYIRASMHNDMIEYVNTQTRKILQETASTADSRVSQAQTEISNLEQQLTSLNEQLTGRETEISNAKSVAENALQQAKNVENKCGEALQHLQNAKDELEGQLQNAKQSLDDTIKRLEKELRRLITNPGRIFDLRQLIDRTKDLISDLKNKISEAAVAITRATSELEDAVRAVAEAGEHLKNILPPELDPIYLSIKAAIEAAKLSLATLRTELEILKVVAGKSVQIVTFIQSNGIDSLFDVSKISFEGNIQSVGSGQVSLSMDISFMNTTQTIAIDFNFQDQISGVKNLANKLIESLT
;
A
#
# COMPACT_ATOMS: atom_id res chain seq x y z
N MET A 1 -97.82 -41.66 46.75
CA MET A 1 -98.13 -42.33 48.03
C MET A 1 -97.36 -41.56 49.09
N THR A 2 -98.04 -40.69 49.84
CA THR A 2 -97.39 -39.75 50.76
C THR A 2 -96.77 -40.54 51.91
N ILE A 3 -95.44 -40.61 51.95
CA ILE A 3 -94.70 -41.29 53.01
C ILE A 3 -94.80 -40.44 54.29
N THR A 4 -95.17 -41.02 55.43
CA THR A 4 -95.09 -40.33 56.73
C THR A 4 -93.75 -40.57 57.40
N ILE A 5 -93.38 -39.75 58.39
CA ILE A 5 -92.11 -39.92 59.11
C ILE A 5 -92.04 -41.27 59.86
N SER A 6 -93.19 -41.77 60.34
CA SER A 6 -93.31 -43.11 60.93
C SER A 6 -93.11 -44.20 59.87
N ASP A 7 -93.63 -44.01 58.65
CA ASP A 7 -93.42 -44.95 57.55
C ASP A 7 -91.95 -44.97 57.09
N LEU A 8 -91.28 -43.82 57.10
CA LEU A 8 -89.87 -43.71 56.78
C LEU A 8 -89.00 -44.45 57.81
N GLU A 9 -89.30 -44.30 59.11
CA GLU A 9 -88.63 -45.04 60.18
C GLU A 9 -88.80 -46.56 60.00
N ASN A 10 -90.02 -47.02 59.73
CA ASN A 10 -90.31 -48.43 59.52
C ASN A 10 -89.59 -48.97 58.27
N LYS A 11 -89.63 -48.24 57.14
CA LYS A 11 -88.91 -48.62 55.92
C LYS A 11 -87.39 -48.66 56.10
N LEU A 12 -86.81 -47.75 56.89
CA LEU A 12 -85.39 -47.79 57.24
C LEU A 12 -85.03 -49.00 58.13
N LYS A 13 -85.90 -49.34 59.09
CA LYS A 13 -85.75 -50.56 59.91
C LYS A 13 -85.89 -51.84 59.07
N GLU A 14 -86.83 -51.89 58.14
CA GLU A 14 -86.99 -53.01 57.18
C GLU A 14 -85.79 -53.16 56.25
N ALA A 15 -85.21 -52.04 55.80
CA ALA A 15 -83.98 -52.03 55.00
C ALA A 15 -82.74 -52.43 55.80
N THR A 16 -82.82 -52.50 57.14
CA THR A 16 -81.72 -52.93 58.01
C THR A 16 -81.65 -54.46 58.09
N ILE A 17 -80.82 -55.06 57.24
CA ILE A 17 -80.63 -56.52 57.18
C ILE A 17 -79.25 -56.86 57.78
N ASN A 18 -79.21 -57.73 58.79
CA ASN A 18 -77.98 -58.12 59.49
C ASN A 18 -77.18 -56.92 60.03
N ASN A 19 -77.86 -55.94 60.63
CA ASN A 19 -77.29 -54.66 61.11
C ASN A 19 -76.56 -53.86 60.00
N ARG A 20 -77.01 -53.98 58.76
CA ARG A 20 -76.46 -53.24 57.61
C ARG A 20 -77.57 -52.57 56.82
N VAL A 21 -77.33 -51.33 56.39
CA VAL A 21 -78.18 -50.58 55.47
C VAL A 21 -77.35 -50.14 54.27
N VAL A 22 -77.81 -50.44 53.06
CA VAL A 22 -77.19 -49.95 51.83
C VAL A 22 -77.92 -48.68 51.42
N ILE A 23 -77.37 -47.50 51.74
CA ILE A 23 -78.07 -46.22 51.57
C ILE A 23 -78.33 -45.92 50.10
N THR A 24 -77.39 -46.27 49.22
CA THR A 24 -77.51 -46.07 47.76
C THR A 24 -78.68 -46.85 47.15
N ASP A 25 -79.21 -47.86 47.84
CA ASP A 25 -80.25 -48.76 47.32
C ASP A 25 -81.60 -48.53 48.02
N LEU A 26 -81.72 -47.49 48.87
CA LEU A 26 -82.94 -47.24 49.63
C LEU A 26 -84.10 -46.85 48.69
N PRO A 27 -85.20 -47.62 48.66
CA PRO A 27 -86.23 -47.51 47.62
C PRO A 27 -87.11 -46.25 47.75
N PHE A 28 -87.00 -45.53 48.87
CA PHE A 28 -87.71 -44.27 49.11
C PHE A 28 -86.87 -43.02 48.77
N LEU A 29 -85.58 -43.18 48.48
CA LEU A 29 -84.76 -42.11 47.89
C LEU A 29 -85.06 -42.03 46.40
N SER A 30 -85.01 -40.82 45.82
CA SER A 30 -85.19 -40.66 44.39
C SER A 30 -84.00 -41.23 43.61
N SER A 31 -84.22 -41.61 42.34
CA SER A 31 -83.15 -42.10 41.48
C SER A 31 -81.98 -41.11 41.35
N GLU A 32 -82.27 -39.80 41.36
CA GLU A 32 -81.23 -38.76 41.33
C GLU A 32 -80.34 -38.80 42.59
N VAL A 33 -80.95 -38.93 43.77
CA VAL A 33 -80.21 -39.01 45.04
C VAL A 33 -79.38 -40.31 45.12
N GLN A 34 -79.93 -41.43 44.65
CA GLN A 34 -79.19 -42.70 44.60
C GLN A 34 -77.96 -42.61 43.69
N GLN A 35 -78.10 -42.04 42.49
CA GLN A 35 -76.98 -41.83 41.57
C GLN A 35 -75.95 -40.84 42.11
N MET A 36 -76.40 -39.77 42.78
CA MET A 36 -75.52 -38.81 43.45
C MET A 36 -74.66 -39.51 44.52
N LEU A 37 -75.26 -40.33 45.38
CA LEU A 37 -74.56 -41.07 46.42
C LEU A 37 -73.56 -42.10 45.86
N LEU A 38 -73.92 -42.78 44.76
CA LEU A 38 -72.99 -43.65 44.04
C LEU A 38 -71.80 -42.85 43.51
N LYS A 39 -72.04 -41.73 42.83
CA LYS A 39 -71.00 -40.88 42.25
C LYS A 39 -70.03 -40.34 43.30
N ILE A 40 -70.55 -39.89 44.45
CA ILE A 40 -69.75 -39.43 45.59
C ILE A 40 -68.74 -40.50 46.02
N ASN A 41 -69.15 -41.77 46.00
CA ASN A 41 -68.36 -42.89 46.47
C ASN A 41 -67.74 -43.69 45.31
N ASN A 42 -67.33 -43.00 44.23
CA ASN A 42 -66.66 -43.62 43.06
C ASN A 42 -67.45 -44.79 42.44
N ASP A 43 -68.77 -44.62 42.27
CA ASP A 43 -69.71 -45.62 41.75
C ASP A 43 -69.80 -46.92 42.60
N THR A 44 -69.37 -46.84 43.87
CA THR A 44 -69.49 -47.95 44.84
C THR A 44 -70.60 -47.69 45.86
N ARG A 45 -71.30 -48.75 46.27
CA ARG A 45 -72.43 -48.65 47.19
C ARG A 45 -71.98 -48.17 48.57
N ILE A 46 -72.71 -47.20 49.14
CA ILE A 46 -72.48 -46.73 50.51
C ILE A 46 -73.24 -47.65 51.47
N ILE A 47 -72.49 -48.31 52.37
CA ILE A 47 -73.04 -49.26 53.34
C ILE A 47 -72.79 -48.73 54.75
N VAL A 48 -73.87 -48.61 55.54
CA VAL A 48 -73.82 -48.39 56.99
C VAL A 48 -73.85 -49.73 57.69
N LYS A 49 -72.84 -50.05 58.50
CA LYS A 49 -72.79 -51.25 59.36
C LYS A 49 -73.07 -50.87 60.81
N SER A 50 -73.51 -51.84 61.61
CA SER A 50 -73.89 -51.63 63.02
C SER A 50 -74.94 -50.51 63.17
N SER A 51 -75.86 -50.45 62.21
CA SER A 51 -76.77 -49.33 62.04
C SER A 51 -77.85 -49.26 63.12
N GLN A 52 -78.00 -48.11 63.76
CA GLN A 52 -79.08 -47.75 64.67
C GLN A 52 -80.02 -46.77 63.96
N VAL A 53 -81.31 -47.08 63.97
CA VAL A 53 -82.36 -46.19 63.43
C VAL A 53 -83.10 -45.57 64.61
N THR A 54 -83.06 -44.25 64.72
CA THR A 54 -83.80 -43.48 65.74
C THR A 54 -84.63 -42.41 65.08
N ARG A 55 -85.78 -42.08 65.68
CA ARG A 55 -86.63 -40.98 65.23
C ARG A 55 -86.49 -39.80 66.20
N GLN A 56 -86.35 -38.60 65.67
CA GLN A 56 -86.37 -37.34 66.44
C GLN A 56 -87.36 -36.39 65.77
N GLU A 57 -88.51 -36.16 66.40
CA GLU A 57 -89.58 -35.28 65.91
C GLU A 57 -89.93 -35.50 64.42
N GLU A 58 -89.38 -34.66 63.54
CA GLU A 58 -89.60 -34.57 62.09
C GLU A 58 -88.50 -35.24 61.24
N GLU A 59 -87.51 -35.91 61.85
CA GLU A 59 -86.44 -36.62 61.16
C GLU A 59 -86.24 -38.07 61.63
N VAL A 60 -85.76 -38.90 60.72
CA VAL A 60 -85.26 -40.25 61.01
C VAL A 60 -83.74 -40.25 60.85
N ILE A 61 -83.03 -40.70 61.87
CA ILE A 61 -81.58 -40.74 61.93
C ILE A 61 -81.12 -42.19 61.76
N LEU A 62 -80.22 -42.43 60.81
CA LEU A 62 -79.48 -43.67 60.65
C LEU A 62 -78.05 -43.43 61.10
N LYS A 63 -77.63 -44.08 62.18
CA LYS A 63 -76.28 -43.96 62.74
C LYS A 63 -75.50 -45.27 62.60
N GLY A 64 -74.25 -45.24 62.14
CA GLY A 64 -73.39 -46.43 62.15
C GLY A 64 -72.01 -46.23 61.53
N GLU A 65 -71.28 -47.33 61.33
CA GLU A 65 -69.99 -47.33 60.63
C GLU A 65 -70.21 -47.25 59.12
N VAL A 66 -69.58 -46.30 58.44
CA VAL A 66 -69.74 -46.07 57.00
C VAL A 66 -68.40 -46.15 56.31
N THR A 67 -68.38 -46.74 55.11
CA THR A 67 -67.26 -46.56 54.18
C THR A 67 -67.68 -45.60 53.06
N ILE A 68 -67.04 -44.44 52.97
CA ILE A 68 -67.32 -43.40 51.99
C ILE A 68 -66.02 -42.69 51.56
N ILE A 69 -65.79 -42.54 50.26
CA ILE A 69 -64.59 -41.93 49.66
C ILE A 69 -63.31 -42.56 50.25
N ASP A 70 -63.28 -43.89 50.27
CA ASP A 70 -62.19 -44.71 50.83
C ASP A 70 -61.91 -44.55 52.34
N PHE A 71 -62.74 -43.81 53.09
CA PHE A 71 -62.65 -43.73 54.55
C PHE A 71 -63.65 -44.66 55.22
N THR A 72 -63.19 -45.47 56.18
CA THR A 72 -64.06 -46.21 57.11
C THR A 72 -64.20 -45.41 58.41
N LEU A 73 -65.41 -44.94 58.69
CA LEU A 73 -65.70 -43.96 59.74
C LEU A 73 -66.76 -44.51 60.71
N PRO A 74 -66.48 -44.55 62.02
CA PRO A 74 -67.48 -44.93 63.02
C PRO A 74 -68.48 -43.79 63.27
N ASP A 75 -69.64 -44.15 63.83
CA ASP A 75 -70.62 -43.19 64.39
C ASP A 75 -71.20 -42.14 63.43
N VAL A 76 -71.14 -42.36 62.12
CA VAL A 76 -71.69 -41.42 61.10
C VAL A 76 -73.22 -41.38 61.19
N THR A 77 -73.80 -40.18 61.18
CA THR A 77 -75.25 -39.96 61.20
C THR A 77 -75.77 -39.45 59.85
N PHE A 78 -76.77 -40.14 59.32
CA PHE A 78 -77.56 -39.68 58.18
C PHE A 78 -78.94 -39.26 58.67
N HIS A 79 -79.32 -38.03 58.34
CA HIS A 79 -80.61 -37.45 58.69
C HIS A 79 -81.52 -37.54 57.47
N PHE A 80 -82.66 -38.21 57.62
CA PHE A 80 -83.69 -38.31 56.60
C PHE A 80 -84.91 -37.49 57.03
N LYS A 81 -85.33 -36.56 56.18
CA LYS A 81 -86.51 -35.70 56.38
C LYS A 81 -87.49 -35.88 55.24
N ILE A 82 -88.76 -35.54 55.49
CA ILE A 82 -89.78 -35.51 54.45
C ILE A 82 -90.15 -34.05 54.21
N ALA A 83 -89.84 -33.55 53.03
CA ALA A 83 -90.24 -32.22 52.57
C ALA A 83 -90.81 -32.34 51.15
N GLU A 84 -91.88 -31.60 50.87
CA GLU A 84 -92.54 -31.60 49.55
C GLU A 84 -92.84 -33.01 48.98
N GLU A 85 -93.30 -33.92 49.84
CA GLU A 85 -93.58 -35.33 49.53
C GLU A 85 -92.37 -36.19 49.08
N LYS A 86 -91.14 -35.67 49.21
CA LYS A 86 -89.88 -36.40 48.91
C LYS A 86 -89.07 -36.63 50.19
N VAL A 87 -88.27 -37.70 50.18
CA VAL A 87 -87.30 -37.96 51.24
C VAL A 87 -85.99 -37.26 50.90
N GLU A 88 -85.57 -36.36 51.79
CA GLU A 88 -84.33 -35.62 51.70
C GLU A 88 -83.30 -36.20 52.67
N LEU A 89 -82.06 -36.26 52.24
CA LEU A 89 -80.90 -36.75 52.96
C LEU A 89 -79.93 -35.60 53.25
N PHE A 90 -79.54 -35.48 54.52
CA PHE A 90 -78.45 -34.64 54.98
C PHE A 90 -77.47 -35.45 55.83
N THR A 91 -76.17 -35.29 55.59
CA THR A 91 -75.12 -35.80 56.48
C THR A 91 -73.91 -34.90 56.46
N GLN A 92 -73.27 -34.77 57.63
CA GLN A 92 -72.01 -34.10 57.80
C GLN A 92 -71.07 -35.05 58.53
N ILE A 93 -69.96 -35.40 57.89
CA ILE A 93 -69.08 -36.46 58.33
C ILE A 93 -67.70 -35.88 58.62
N SER A 94 -67.29 -35.87 59.88
CA SER A 94 -65.93 -35.49 60.28
C SER A 94 -64.98 -36.68 60.11
N VAL A 95 -63.92 -36.49 59.35
CA VAL A 95 -62.87 -37.48 59.11
C VAL A 95 -61.70 -37.15 60.05
N ALA A 96 -61.45 -38.02 61.03
CA ALA A 96 -60.38 -37.81 62.02
C ALA A 96 -58.96 -37.98 61.44
N GLN A 97 -58.84 -38.66 60.30
CA GLN A 97 -57.56 -38.87 59.61
C GLN A 97 -57.26 -37.66 58.71
N SER A 98 -56.02 -37.20 58.71
CA SER A 98 -55.59 -36.19 57.76
C SER A 98 -55.33 -36.81 56.38
N ILE A 99 -55.66 -36.08 55.32
CA ILE A 99 -55.49 -36.54 53.94
C ILE A 99 -54.20 -35.92 53.37
N PRO A 100 -53.20 -36.72 52.98
CA PRO A 100 -51.99 -36.17 52.36
C PRO A 100 -52.33 -35.60 50.98
N ILE A 101 -52.01 -34.33 50.77
CA ILE A 101 -52.14 -33.65 49.47
C ILE A 101 -50.78 -33.08 49.07
N SER A 102 -50.42 -33.20 47.79
CA SER A 102 -49.20 -32.60 47.26
C SER A 102 -49.56 -31.31 46.53
N LEU A 103 -49.00 -30.20 47.01
CA LEU A 103 -49.07 -28.90 46.35
C LEU A 103 -47.66 -28.55 45.89
N GLY A 104 -47.40 -28.78 44.61
CA GLY A 104 -46.06 -28.64 44.08
C GLY A 104 -45.10 -29.69 44.65
N VAL A 105 -43.89 -29.25 45.00
CA VAL A 105 -42.88 -30.07 45.69
C VAL A 105 -43.24 -30.38 47.14
N THR A 106 -44.17 -29.62 47.74
CA THR A 106 -44.47 -29.72 49.17
C THR A 106 -45.66 -30.63 49.44
N LYS A 107 -45.50 -31.51 50.42
CA LYS A 107 -46.58 -32.39 50.91
C LYS A 107 -47.24 -31.74 52.12
N PHE A 108 -48.54 -31.50 52.01
CA PHE A 108 -49.40 -31.02 53.07
C PHE A 108 -50.33 -32.13 53.55
N ASN A 109 -50.86 -31.95 54.76
CA ASN A 109 -51.93 -32.77 55.29
C ASN A 109 -53.18 -31.90 55.38
N LEU A 110 -54.25 -32.30 54.69
CA LEU A 110 -55.58 -31.73 54.84
C LEU A 110 -56.14 -32.23 56.18
N ASN A 111 -56.31 -31.32 57.14
CA ASN A 111 -56.82 -31.59 58.48
C ASN A 111 -58.26 -31.08 58.60
N ASP A 112 -58.92 -31.41 59.72
CA ASP A 112 -60.31 -31.06 60.00
C ASP A 112 -61.25 -31.36 58.82
N VAL A 113 -61.05 -32.53 58.22
CA VAL A 113 -61.74 -32.91 56.99
C VAL A 113 -63.20 -33.18 57.29
N VAL A 114 -64.09 -32.55 56.52
CA VAL A 114 -65.54 -32.68 56.62
C VAL A 114 -66.12 -33.01 55.25
N ILE A 115 -66.90 -34.08 55.18
CA ILE A 115 -67.73 -34.42 54.01
C ILE A 115 -69.16 -34.02 54.31
N GLU A 116 -69.70 -33.08 53.56
CA GLU A 116 -71.09 -32.65 53.63
C GLU A 116 -71.85 -33.18 52.43
N ILE A 117 -72.99 -33.84 52.66
CA ILE A 117 -73.91 -34.28 51.61
C ILE A 117 -75.28 -33.70 51.95
N ASN A 118 -75.81 -32.87 51.07
CA ASN A 118 -77.11 -32.25 51.22
C ASN A 118 -77.94 -32.43 49.95
N THR A 119 -79.14 -32.98 50.11
CA THR A 119 -80.10 -33.24 49.03
C THR A 119 -81.45 -32.55 49.22
N GLN A 120 -81.51 -31.56 50.12
CA GLN A 120 -82.72 -30.79 50.41
C GLN A 120 -83.19 -30.01 49.17
N SER A 121 -84.49 -30.05 48.85
CA SER A 121 -85.10 -29.60 47.59
C SER A 121 -85.01 -28.08 47.37
N ASN A 122 -84.88 -27.31 48.44
CA ASN A 122 -84.70 -25.84 48.39
C ASN A 122 -83.25 -25.42 48.11
N GLU A 123 -82.29 -26.36 48.13
CA GLU A 123 -80.91 -26.14 47.75
C GLU A 123 -80.54 -26.97 46.51
N LYS A 124 -79.55 -26.51 45.73
CA LYS A 124 -78.93 -27.41 44.74
C LYS A 124 -78.31 -28.58 45.50
N GLN A 125 -78.52 -29.81 45.02
CA GLN A 125 -77.82 -30.99 45.53
C GLN A 125 -76.31 -30.70 45.61
N LYS A 126 -75.72 -30.89 46.79
CA LYS A 126 -74.31 -30.59 47.07
C LYS A 126 -73.65 -31.78 47.75
N ALA A 127 -72.44 -32.09 47.31
CA ALA A 127 -71.55 -32.99 48.03
C ALA A 127 -70.17 -32.35 48.09
N ILE A 128 -69.79 -31.84 49.26
CA ILE A 128 -68.58 -31.03 49.43
C ILE A 128 -67.65 -31.76 50.38
N LEU A 129 -66.42 -32.00 49.94
CA LEU A 129 -65.31 -32.33 50.82
C LEU A 129 -64.58 -31.04 51.14
N SER A 130 -64.48 -30.70 52.42
CA SER A 130 -63.75 -29.55 52.92
C SER A 130 -62.69 -29.99 53.92
N GLY A 131 -61.67 -29.17 54.09
CA GLY A 131 -60.65 -29.34 55.12
C GLY A 131 -59.69 -28.16 55.06
N ASN A 132 -58.73 -28.13 55.98
CA ASN A 132 -57.75 -27.06 56.01
C ASN A 132 -56.32 -27.57 55.86
N ILE A 133 -55.47 -26.72 55.27
CA ILE A 133 -54.02 -26.91 55.28
C ILE A 133 -53.36 -25.74 55.97
N LYS A 134 -52.21 -25.99 56.58
CA LYS A 134 -51.38 -24.95 57.16
C LYS A 134 -50.29 -24.53 56.17
N LEU A 135 -50.39 -23.32 55.64
CA LEU A 135 -49.40 -22.68 54.78
C LEU A 135 -48.65 -21.64 55.63
N GLU A 136 -47.46 -21.98 56.09
CA GLU A 136 -46.71 -21.23 57.10
C GLU A 136 -47.55 -20.94 58.37
N GLU A 137 -47.85 -19.68 58.68
CA GLU A 137 -48.68 -19.28 59.82
C GLU A 137 -50.18 -19.21 59.50
N GLN A 138 -50.56 -19.43 58.23
CA GLN A 138 -51.93 -19.28 57.76
C GLN A 138 -52.64 -20.62 57.61
N THR A 139 -53.94 -20.63 57.90
CA THR A 139 -54.82 -21.78 57.69
C THR A 139 -55.67 -21.54 56.46
N ILE A 140 -55.49 -22.36 55.43
CA ILE A 140 -56.18 -22.25 54.15
C ILE A 140 -57.25 -23.33 54.08
N ASN A 141 -58.51 -22.91 53.95
CA ASN A 141 -59.62 -23.83 53.75
C ASN A 141 -59.67 -24.24 52.28
N LEU A 142 -59.61 -25.55 52.03
CA LEU A 142 -59.78 -26.13 50.71
C LEU A 142 -61.12 -26.86 50.66
N THR A 143 -61.83 -26.69 49.55
CA THR A 143 -63.12 -27.32 49.28
C THR A 143 -63.10 -27.99 47.92
N ARG A 144 -63.75 -29.14 47.81
CA ARG A 144 -63.90 -29.91 46.57
C ARG A 144 -65.34 -30.34 46.43
N ASP A 145 -65.91 -30.07 45.26
CA ASP A 145 -67.18 -30.67 44.86
C ASP A 145 -66.94 -32.14 44.46
N LEU A 146 -67.57 -33.06 45.18
CA LEU A 146 -67.47 -34.50 44.95
C LEU A 146 -68.32 -34.96 43.77
N LEU A 147 -69.26 -34.13 43.29
CA LEU A 147 -70.02 -34.39 42.07
C LEU A 147 -69.35 -33.82 40.82
N GLY A 148 -68.37 -32.93 40.99
CA GLY A 148 -67.62 -32.28 39.93
C GLY A 148 -66.31 -32.97 39.57
N GLU A 149 -65.41 -32.22 38.95
CA GLU A 149 -64.05 -32.65 38.65
C GLU A 149 -63.21 -32.80 39.94
N LYS A 150 -62.04 -33.44 39.84
CA LYS A 150 -61.11 -33.62 40.97
C LYS A 150 -60.35 -32.33 41.31
N ILE A 151 -61.07 -31.25 41.53
CA ILE A 151 -60.54 -29.91 41.75
C ILE A 151 -60.78 -29.49 43.20
N PHE A 152 -59.72 -29.03 43.87
CA PHE A 152 -59.83 -28.31 45.14
C PHE A 152 -59.72 -26.81 44.89
N ASN A 153 -60.60 -26.05 45.53
CA ASN A 153 -60.63 -24.59 45.51
C ASN A 153 -60.37 -24.06 46.93
N GLY A 154 -59.61 -22.98 47.03
CA GLY A 154 -59.34 -22.29 48.29
C GLY A 154 -59.11 -20.80 48.10
N ASN A 155 -59.08 -20.07 49.21
CA ASN A 155 -58.73 -18.65 49.21
C ASN A 155 -57.56 -18.42 50.17
N ILE A 156 -56.54 -17.70 49.70
CA ILE A 156 -55.37 -17.30 50.47
C ILE A 156 -55.47 -15.77 50.68
N PRO A 157 -55.65 -15.29 51.92
CA PRO A 157 -55.91 -13.88 52.18
C PRO A 157 -54.77 -12.95 51.72
N THR A 158 -53.58 -13.13 52.28
CA THR A 158 -52.42 -12.28 51.98
C THR A 158 -51.16 -13.12 52.09
N PHE A 159 -50.31 -13.19 51.08
CA PHE A 159 -49.11 -14.04 51.14
C PHE A 159 -47.95 -13.46 50.31
N SER A 160 -46.72 -13.86 50.62
CA SER A 160 -45.55 -13.50 49.82
C SER A 160 -45.48 -14.36 48.56
N LEU A 161 -45.38 -13.76 47.37
CA LEU A 161 -45.26 -14.52 46.14
C LEU A 161 -43.96 -15.34 46.12
N LYS A 162 -42.84 -14.76 46.59
CA LYS A 162 -41.55 -15.46 46.66
C LYS A 162 -41.64 -16.68 47.57
N ASN A 163 -42.25 -16.56 48.75
CA ASN A 163 -42.43 -17.67 49.67
C ASN A 163 -43.34 -18.73 49.04
N LEU A 164 -44.43 -18.32 48.39
CA LEU A 164 -45.35 -19.26 47.74
C LEU A 164 -44.64 -20.08 46.66
N LEU A 165 -43.86 -19.42 45.79
CA LEU A 165 -43.07 -20.11 44.75
C LEU A 165 -42.01 -21.03 45.37
N SER A 166 -41.38 -20.62 46.48
CA SER A 166 -40.43 -21.49 47.18
C SER A 166 -41.10 -22.75 47.76
N ILE A 167 -42.36 -22.64 48.20
CA ILE A 167 -43.16 -23.76 48.70
C ILE A 167 -43.61 -24.68 47.55
N LEU A 168 -44.05 -24.12 46.43
CA LEU A 168 -44.60 -24.89 45.32
C LEU A 168 -43.51 -25.49 44.41
N CYS A 169 -42.40 -24.78 44.20
CA CYS A 169 -41.40 -25.13 43.19
C CYS A 169 -39.98 -25.35 43.77
N ARG A 170 -39.74 -25.06 45.06
CA ARG A 170 -38.40 -25.10 45.72
C ARG A 170 -37.37 -24.11 45.16
N THR A 171 -37.80 -23.15 44.36
CA THR A 171 -36.96 -22.12 43.74
C THR A 171 -37.12 -20.80 44.49
N SER A 172 -36.02 -20.23 44.98
CA SER A 172 -35.99 -18.83 45.41
C SER A 172 -35.86 -17.98 44.16
N VAL A 173 -36.96 -17.49 43.63
CA VAL A 173 -36.92 -16.67 42.42
C VAL A 173 -36.31 -15.31 42.76
N GLU A 174 -35.11 -15.04 42.24
CA GLU A 174 -34.58 -13.68 42.14
C GLU A 174 -34.99 -13.12 40.79
N ILE A 175 -36.11 -12.40 40.76
CA ILE A 175 -36.56 -11.69 39.58
C ILE A 175 -35.80 -10.34 39.54
N PRO A 176 -35.07 -10.03 38.46
CA PRO A 176 -34.34 -8.76 38.34
C PRO A 176 -35.21 -7.54 38.61
N GLY A 177 -34.78 -6.66 39.52
CA GLY A 177 -35.50 -5.42 39.84
C GLY A 177 -36.86 -5.61 40.52
N PHE A 178 -37.23 -6.83 40.90
CA PHE A 178 -38.51 -7.12 41.54
C PHE A 178 -38.27 -7.43 43.03
N SER A 179 -38.74 -6.56 43.92
CA SER A 179 -38.87 -6.93 45.34
C SER A 179 -39.95 -7.99 45.52
N ASP A 180 -39.89 -8.75 46.62
CA ASP A 180 -40.95 -9.72 46.91
C ASP A 180 -42.31 -9.02 47.00
N VAL A 181 -43.27 -9.47 46.20
CA VAL A 181 -44.60 -8.87 46.10
C VAL A 181 -45.61 -9.64 46.94
N THR A 182 -46.46 -8.89 47.62
CA THR A 182 -47.57 -9.45 48.38
C THR A 182 -48.77 -9.71 47.47
N ILE A 183 -49.20 -10.97 47.38
CA ILE A 183 -50.48 -11.36 46.78
C ILE A 183 -51.61 -11.19 47.80
N GLN A 184 -52.78 -10.74 47.36
CA GLN A 184 -53.97 -10.51 48.17
C GLN A 184 -55.20 -11.16 47.52
N ASP A 185 -56.13 -11.61 48.36
CA ASP A 185 -57.40 -12.24 47.97
C ASP A 185 -57.23 -13.34 46.91
N ALA A 186 -56.20 -14.18 47.11
CA ALA A 186 -55.80 -15.12 46.08
C ALA A 186 -56.75 -16.33 46.04
N HIS A 187 -57.34 -16.60 44.89
CA HIS A 187 -58.12 -17.80 44.64
C HIS A 187 -57.21 -18.90 44.07
N ILE A 188 -57.12 -20.04 44.75
CA ILE A 188 -56.31 -21.19 44.33
C ILE A 188 -57.20 -22.33 43.83
N ASN A 189 -56.80 -22.93 42.70
CA ASN A 189 -57.45 -24.06 42.06
C ASN A 189 -56.42 -25.16 41.78
N ILE A 190 -56.63 -26.34 42.35
CA ILE A 190 -55.70 -27.47 42.29
C ILE A 190 -56.38 -28.64 41.59
N ASN A 191 -55.91 -29.02 40.41
CA ASN A 191 -56.55 -30.06 39.60
C ASN A 191 -55.82 -31.41 39.68
N PHE A 192 -56.33 -32.33 40.51
CA PHE A 192 -55.79 -33.68 40.70
C PHE A 192 -56.18 -34.69 39.60
N SER A 193 -56.87 -34.26 38.53
CA SER A 193 -57.26 -35.16 37.44
C SER A 193 -56.15 -35.42 36.41
N SER A 194 -55.03 -34.69 36.48
CA SER A 194 -53.92 -34.78 35.53
C SER A 194 -52.69 -35.47 36.11
N LYS A 195 -51.76 -35.89 35.24
CA LYS A 195 -50.48 -36.50 35.65
C LYS A 195 -49.53 -35.51 36.35
N SER A 196 -49.71 -34.20 36.16
CA SER A 196 -48.82 -33.13 36.64
C SER A 196 -49.43 -32.24 37.73
N THR A 197 -50.71 -32.43 38.08
CA THR A 197 -51.50 -31.64 39.05
C THR A 197 -51.25 -30.12 38.93
N PRO A 198 -51.75 -29.44 37.88
CA PRO A 198 -51.55 -28.00 37.75
C PRO A 198 -52.29 -27.28 38.88
N ILE A 199 -51.61 -26.26 39.40
CA ILE A 199 -52.12 -25.35 40.42
C ILE A 199 -52.22 -23.99 39.76
N ASN A 200 -53.45 -23.50 39.61
CA ASN A 200 -53.73 -22.15 39.16
C ASN A 200 -54.04 -21.28 40.38
N LEU A 201 -53.51 -20.07 40.39
CA LEU A 201 -53.78 -19.08 41.41
C LEU A 201 -54.02 -17.72 40.76
N TRP A 202 -55.11 -17.07 41.12
CA TRP A 202 -55.41 -15.69 40.71
C TRP A 202 -55.40 -14.80 41.94
N ALA A 203 -54.69 -13.68 41.90
CA ALA A 203 -54.58 -12.79 43.04
C ALA A 203 -54.49 -11.32 42.63
N ASN A 204 -54.83 -10.43 43.55
CA ASN A 204 -54.48 -9.02 43.45
C ASN A 204 -53.03 -8.83 43.92
N VAL A 205 -52.26 -8.01 43.21
CA VAL A 205 -50.90 -7.65 43.60
C VAL A 205 -50.78 -6.14 43.63
N ASN A 206 -50.39 -5.61 44.79
CA ASN A 206 -50.21 -4.16 44.95
C ASN A 206 -49.22 -3.64 43.91
N ASN A 207 -49.59 -2.54 43.24
CA ASN A 207 -48.81 -1.88 42.17
C ASN A 207 -48.59 -2.71 40.88
N PHE A 208 -49.01 -3.98 40.84
CA PHE A 208 -48.84 -4.88 39.68
C PHE A 208 -50.15 -5.53 39.21
N GLY A 209 -51.29 -4.98 39.62
CA GLY A 209 -52.61 -5.37 39.10
C GLY A 209 -53.02 -6.79 39.48
N ARG A 210 -53.37 -7.61 38.49
CA ARG A 210 -53.86 -8.98 38.69
C ARG A 210 -52.78 -9.98 38.31
N LEU A 211 -52.43 -10.87 39.23
CA LEU A 211 -51.55 -12.00 38.97
C LEU A 211 -52.36 -13.23 38.62
N HIS A 212 -51.96 -13.92 37.55
CA HIS A 212 -52.27 -15.31 37.32
C HIS A 212 -50.99 -16.15 37.40
N LEU A 213 -50.93 -17.04 38.39
CA LEU A 213 -49.84 -17.96 38.61
C LEU A 213 -50.27 -19.38 38.24
N LEU A 214 -49.56 -20.00 37.32
CA LEU A 214 -49.63 -21.44 37.02
C LEU A 214 -48.37 -22.10 37.57
N THR A 215 -48.53 -23.15 38.38
CA THR A 215 -47.43 -24.05 38.73
C THR A 215 -47.79 -25.46 38.32
N GLN A 216 -46.87 -26.14 37.63
CA GLN A 216 -47.06 -27.51 37.18
C GLN A 216 -45.71 -28.18 36.92
N LYS A 217 -45.74 -29.50 36.76
CA LYS A 217 -44.54 -30.29 36.50
C LYS A 217 -44.12 -30.25 35.02
N TYR A 218 -42.90 -29.81 34.74
CA TYR A 218 -42.22 -29.84 33.42
C TYR A 218 -40.95 -30.69 33.53
N GLU A 219 -40.71 -31.64 32.61
CA GLU A 219 -39.47 -32.45 32.55
C GLU A 219 -38.90 -32.93 33.90
N ASP A 220 -39.79 -33.33 34.82
CA ASP A 220 -39.52 -33.78 36.18
C ASP A 220 -39.27 -32.74 37.29
N SER A 221 -39.25 -31.44 36.99
CA SER A 221 -39.22 -30.34 37.96
C SER A 221 -40.57 -29.62 38.06
N TRP A 222 -40.83 -28.98 39.20
CA TRP A 222 -41.99 -28.11 39.38
C TRP A 222 -41.61 -26.70 38.99
N GLU A 223 -42.29 -26.18 37.98
CA GLU A 223 -41.99 -24.87 37.39
C GLU A 223 -43.19 -23.95 37.52
N TYR A 224 -42.96 -22.66 37.31
CA TYR A 224 -43.99 -21.64 37.44
C TYR A 224 -44.02 -20.69 36.24
N ILE A 225 -45.22 -20.17 35.99
CA ILE A 225 -45.50 -19.09 35.05
C ILE A 225 -46.44 -18.11 35.76
N GLY A 226 -45.94 -16.91 36.04
CA GLY A 226 -46.70 -15.81 36.64
C GLY A 226 -46.93 -14.70 35.61
N ILE A 227 -48.18 -14.38 35.33
CA ILE A 227 -48.59 -13.32 34.42
C ILE A 227 -49.25 -12.22 35.23
N PHE A 228 -48.60 -11.07 35.31
CA PHE A 228 -49.15 -9.85 35.87
C PHE A 228 -49.85 -9.07 34.76
N SER A 229 -51.17 -8.95 34.85
CA SER A 229 -51.95 -8.02 34.05
C SER A 229 -51.94 -6.66 34.73
N LEU A 230 -51.20 -5.73 34.13
CA LEU A 230 -50.93 -4.41 34.70
C LEU A 230 -52.01 -3.40 34.23
N PRO A 231 -52.33 -2.38 35.05
CA PRO A 231 -53.16 -1.26 34.60
C PRO A 231 -52.52 -0.48 33.45
N ASP A 232 -53.30 0.13 32.55
CA ASP A 232 -52.78 0.95 31.45
C ASP A 232 -51.97 2.18 31.94
N GLU A 233 -52.24 2.65 33.16
CA GLU A 233 -51.50 3.74 33.82
C GLU A 233 -50.16 3.28 34.44
N TRP A 234 -49.84 1.98 34.34
CA TRP A 234 -48.60 1.46 34.88
C TRP A 234 -47.39 1.97 34.08
N ARG A 235 -46.25 2.13 34.76
CA ARG A 235 -44.99 2.63 34.18
C ARG A 235 -43.85 1.68 34.50
N LEU A 236 -42.92 1.50 33.55
CA LEU A 236 -41.74 0.63 33.71
C LEU A 236 -40.85 1.04 34.89
N SER A 237 -40.84 2.33 35.25
CA SER A 237 -40.16 2.84 36.45
C SER A 237 -40.64 2.22 37.77
N SER A 238 -41.82 1.59 37.77
CA SER A 238 -42.34 0.85 38.93
C SER A 238 -41.51 -0.40 39.25
N ILE A 239 -40.73 -0.92 38.29
CA ILE A 239 -39.74 -1.98 38.52
C ILE A 239 -38.46 -1.36 39.07
N SER A 240 -37.92 -0.35 38.40
CA SER A 240 -36.69 0.33 38.80
C SER A 240 -36.62 1.72 38.21
N ASN A 241 -36.06 2.66 38.98
CA ASN A 241 -35.87 4.06 38.55
C ASN A 241 -35.03 4.21 37.27
N VAL A 242 -34.22 3.20 36.92
CA VAL A 242 -33.46 3.14 35.66
C VAL A 242 -34.38 3.24 34.43
N PHE A 243 -35.63 2.78 34.53
CA PHE A 243 -36.62 2.87 33.46
C PHE A 243 -37.41 4.18 33.41
N SER A 244 -37.17 5.15 34.31
CA SER A 244 -37.90 6.44 34.34
C SER A 244 -37.82 7.24 33.03
N ILE A 245 -36.77 7.00 32.24
CA ILE A 245 -36.62 7.52 30.88
C ILE A 245 -37.79 7.15 29.94
N PHE A 246 -38.52 6.06 30.23
CA PHE A 246 -39.66 5.59 29.45
C PHE A 246 -41.02 6.01 30.04
N ASP A 247 -41.06 6.81 31.11
CA ASP A 247 -42.32 7.19 31.77
C ASP A 247 -43.24 8.07 30.89
N GLN A 248 -42.68 8.68 29.85
CA GLN A 248 -43.42 9.44 28.84
C GLN A 248 -44.13 8.53 27.81
N LEU A 249 -43.78 7.25 27.75
CA LEU A 249 -44.40 6.28 26.84
C LEU A 249 -45.68 5.72 27.44
N ILE A 250 -46.65 5.47 26.57
CA ILE A 250 -47.95 4.90 26.94
C ILE A 250 -48.04 3.48 26.39
N PHE A 251 -48.29 2.51 27.28
CA PHE A 251 -48.50 1.11 26.92
C PHE A 251 -49.93 0.69 27.26
N LYS A 252 -50.69 0.20 26.27
CA LYS A 252 -51.99 -0.44 26.50
C LYS A 252 -51.82 -1.93 26.77
N ASN A 253 -52.66 -2.48 27.64
CA ASN A 253 -52.62 -3.87 28.09
C ASN A 253 -51.21 -4.34 28.50
N PRO A 254 -50.46 -3.57 29.32
CA PRO A 254 -49.12 -3.98 29.72
C PRO A 254 -49.17 -5.26 30.55
N LYS A 255 -48.22 -6.16 30.29
CA LYS A 255 -48.07 -7.44 31.00
C LYS A 255 -46.62 -7.67 31.38
N LEU A 256 -46.42 -8.19 32.58
CA LEU A 256 -45.15 -8.81 32.98
C LEU A 256 -45.37 -10.31 33.11
N THR A 257 -44.55 -11.08 32.42
CA THR A 257 -44.54 -12.54 32.53
C THR A 257 -43.24 -12.94 33.21
N VAL A 258 -43.33 -13.57 34.37
CA VAL A 258 -42.21 -14.25 35.01
C VAL A 258 -42.37 -15.75 34.78
N SER A 259 -41.37 -16.40 34.20
CA SER A 259 -41.41 -17.84 33.94
C SER A 259 -40.09 -18.48 34.33
N SER A 260 -40.12 -19.70 34.86
CA SER A 260 -38.93 -20.54 35.00
C SER A 260 -38.73 -21.50 33.83
N VAL A 261 -39.60 -21.43 32.82
CA VAL A 261 -39.52 -22.26 31.61
C VAL A 261 -39.61 -21.41 30.34
N THR A 262 -39.02 -21.94 29.28
CA THR A 262 -39.28 -21.47 27.92
C THR A 262 -40.18 -22.49 27.22
N ASP A 263 -41.40 -22.08 26.87
CA ASP A 263 -42.35 -22.93 26.16
C ASP A 263 -43.19 -22.08 25.20
N PRO A 264 -43.14 -22.35 23.88
CA PRO A 264 -43.85 -21.57 22.88
C PRO A 264 -45.37 -21.80 22.87
N ARG A 265 -45.88 -22.83 23.55
CA ARG A 265 -47.31 -23.20 23.53
C ARG A 265 -47.80 -23.74 24.88
N VAL A 266 -47.75 -22.90 25.91
CA VAL A 266 -48.33 -23.20 27.22
C VAL A 266 -49.84 -23.01 27.20
N SER A 267 -50.59 -24.01 27.68
CA SER A 267 -52.02 -23.89 27.96
C SER A 267 -52.25 -23.31 29.36
N ILE A 268 -52.91 -22.16 29.42
CA ILE A 268 -53.14 -21.39 30.65
C ILE A 268 -54.65 -21.23 30.88
N LEU A 269 -55.11 -21.55 32.10
CA LEU A 269 -56.51 -21.46 32.48
C LEU A 269 -56.85 -20.05 32.96
N ASN A 270 -57.64 -19.30 32.21
CA ASN A 270 -58.12 -18.00 32.63
C ASN A 270 -59.12 -18.11 33.80
N GLU A 271 -59.35 -17.00 34.50
CA GLU A 271 -60.26 -16.93 35.65
C GLU A 271 -61.73 -17.23 35.27
N ASP A 272 -62.11 -17.00 34.01
CA ASP A 272 -63.41 -17.38 33.44
C ASP A 272 -63.50 -18.87 33.05
N SER A 273 -62.50 -19.67 33.45
CA SER A 273 -62.36 -21.09 33.16
C SER A 273 -62.14 -21.43 31.67
N GLN A 274 -61.76 -20.46 30.84
CA GLN A 274 -61.32 -20.73 29.46
C GLN A 274 -59.83 -21.01 29.37
N THR A 275 -59.40 -21.92 28.50
CA THR A 275 -57.97 -22.18 28.28
C THR A 275 -57.46 -21.36 27.09
N THR A 276 -56.37 -20.62 27.29
CA THR A 276 -55.64 -19.92 26.23
C THR A 276 -54.26 -20.50 26.03
N THR A 277 -53.73 -20.45 24.81
CA THR A 277 -52.35 -20.84 24.52
C THR A 277 -51.48 -19.60 24.41
N ILE A 278 -50.39 -19.55 25.17
CA ILE A 278 -49.41 -18.46 25.13
C ILE A 278 -48.00 -18.99 24.92
N SER A 279 -47.09 -18.10 24.51
CA SER A 279 -45.65 -18.35 24.49
C SER A 279 -45.00 -17.67 25.69
N VAL A 280 -44.12 -18.37 26.38
CA VAL A 280 -43.34 -17.85 27.52
C VAL A 280 -41.86 -18.14 27.33
N VAL A 281 -41.03 -17.27 27.89
CA VAL A 281 -39.57 -17.42 27.94
C VAL A 281 -39.12 -17.36 29.38
N GLU A 282 -38.08 -18.10 29.71
CA GLU A 282 -37.49 -18.10 31.06
C GLU A 282 -36.99 -16.69 31.42
N GLY A 283 -37.29 -16.24 32.64
CA GLY A 283 -36.94 -14.90 33.15
C GLY A 283 -38.15 -13.96 33.27
N LEU A 284 -37.87 -12.65 33.31
CA LEU A 284 -38.89 -11.59 33.35
C LEU A 284 -39.05 -11.00 31.95
N TYR A 285 -40.23 -11.12 31.37
CA TYR A 285 -40.56 -10.60 30.04
C TYR A 285 -41.63 -9.52 30.15
N PHE A 286 -41.38 -8.35 29.57
CA PHE A 286 -42.38 -7.30 29.43
C PHE A 286 -43.02 -7.38 28.04
N SER A 287 -44.33 -7.14 27.98
CA SER A 287 -45.06 -6.97 26.73
C SER A 287 -46.17 -5.95 26.88
N GLY A 288 -46.50 -5.24 25.81
CA GLY A 288 -47.61 -4.32 25.77
C GLY A 288 -47.83 -3.77 24.37
N ILE A 289 -48.86 -2.94 24.20
CA ILE A 289 -49.12 -2.22 22.96
C ILE A 289 -48.64 -0.78 23.15
N LEU A 290 -47.48 -0.45 22.58
CA LEU A 290 -46.90 0.89 22.61
C LEU A 290 -47.75 1.82 21.75
N GLN A 291 -48.24 2.91 22.34
CA GLN A 291 -48.78 4.03 21.57
C GLN A 291 -47.63 4.84 20.98
N MET A 292 -47.76 5.29 19.72
CA MET A 292 -46.76 6.11 19.05
C MET A 292 -46.83 7.58 19.51
N GLU A 293 -46.73 7.79 20.82
CA GLU A 293 -46.78 9.07 21.53
C GLU A 293 -45.70 9.11 22.61
N GLY A 294 -45.14 10.29 22.84
CA GLY A 294 -44.00 10.50 23.74
C GLY A 294 -42.65 10.20 23.09
N LEU A 295 -41.60 10.86 23.61
CA LEU A 295 -40.19 10.67 23.21
C LEU A 295 -39.94 10.78 21.69
N GLY A 296 -40.80 11.50 20.95
CA GLY A 296 -40.69 11.74 19.51
C GLY A 296 -41.29 10.66 18.61
N LEU A 297 -41.97 9.65 19.17
CA LEU A 297 -42.68 8.62 18.40
C LEU A 297 -43.83 9.20 17.56
N GLU A 298 -44.31 10.40 17.88
CA GLU A 298 -45.33 11.11 17.09
C GLU A 298 -44.86 11.39 15.66
N LEU A 299 -43.54 11.54 15.45
CA LEU A 299 -42.94 11.67 14.12
C LEU A 299 -43.13 10.40 13.31
N ILE A 300 -42.90 9.23 13.92
CA ILE A 300 -43.08 7.92 13.27
C ILE A 300 -44.57 7.74 12.94
N ARG A 301 -45.46 8.10 13.87
CA ARG A 301 -46.91 8.10 13.63
C ARG A 301 -47.28 8.95 12.42
N GLY A 302 -46.76 10.17 12.33
CA GLY A 302 -47.02 11.09 11.23
C GLY A 302 -46.45 10.61 9.89
N LEU A 303 -45.25 10.03 9.90
CA LEU A 303 -44.55 9.59 8.68
C LEU A 303 -45.13 8.29 8.10
N PHE A 304 -45.49 7.33 8.95
CA PHE A 304 -45.87 5.98 8.52
C PHE A 304 -47.35 5.64 8.75
N ASN A 305 -48.12 6.56 9.34
CA ASN A 305 -49.54 6.36 9.71
C ASN A 305 -49.75 5.13 10.62
N ILE A 306 -48.84 4.94 11.57
CA ILE A 306 -48.90 3.85 12.55
C ILE A 306 -49.20 4.45 13.92
N SER A 307 -50.33 4.10 14.51
CA SER A 307 -50.77 4.68 15.78
C SER A 307 -50.31 3.88 17.00
N GLU A 308 -50.14 2.57 16.87
CA GLU A 308 -49.74 1.68 17.95
C GLU A 308 -49.06 0.41 17.43
N ILE A 309 -48.22 -0.22 18.25
CA ILE A 309 -47.52 -1.47 17.90
C ILE A 309 -47.33 -2.38 19.13
N PRO A 310 -47.49 -3.71 19.00
CA PRO A 310 -47.02 -4.62 20.04
C PRO A 310 -45.51 -4.53 20.20
N ILE A 311 -45.04 -4.38 21.43
CA ILE A 311 -43.61 -4.38 21.76
C ILE A 311 -43.38 -5.22 23.01
N GLY A 312 -42.21 -5.86 23.08
CA GLY A 312 -41.82 -6.63 24.24
C GLY A 312 -40.34 -6.94 24.24
N GLY A 313 -39.89 -7.56 25.34
CA GLY A 313 -38.49 -7.92 25.52
C GLY A 313 -38.20 -8.47 26.91
N LEU A 314 -37.09 -9.19 27.01
CA LEU A 314 -36.61 -9.74 28.28
C LEU A 314 -35.97 -8.62 29.11
N ILE A 315 -36.34 -8.54 30.38
CA ILE A 315 -35.69 -7.68 31.38
C ILE A 315 -34.58 -8.51 32.02
N GLY A 316 -33.34 -8.20 31.65
CA GLY A 316 -32.15 -8.91 32.13
C GLY A 316 -31.75 -8.52 33.56
N GLN A 317 -30.72 -9.19 34.09
CA GLN A 317 -30.14 -8.87 35.40
C GLN A 317 -29.55 -7.45 35.45
N ASN A 318 -28.90 -7.02 34.35
CA ASN A 318 -28.49 -5.63 34.18
C ASN A 318 -29.65 -4.83 33.58
N LEU A 319 -30.41 -4.14 34.43
CA LEU A 319 -31.59 -3.39 34.01
C LEU A 319 -31.27 -2.29 32.98
N ALA A 320 -30.07 -1.71 33.02
CA ALA A 320 -29.63 -0.67 32.08
C ALA A 320 -29.40 -1.20 30.66
N GLU A 321 -29.16 -2.50 30.48
CA GLU A 321 -29.00 -3.12 29.16
C GLU A 321 -30.33 -3.62 28.56
N THR A 322 -31.45 -3.40 29.26
CA THR A 322 -32.76 -3.86 28.80
C THR A 322 -33.12 -3.22 27.46
N LYS A 323 -33.60 -4.07 26.54
CA LYS A 323 -34.00 -3.70 25.19
C LYS A 323 -35.39 -4.27 24.88
N PHE A 324 -36.29 -3.42 24.43
CA PHE A 324 -37.58 -3.80 23.86
C PHE A 324 -37.55 -3.57 22.36
N GLU A 325 -37.98 -4.55 21.58
CA GLU A 325 -37.96 -4.44 20.13
C GLU A 325 -39.20 -5.04 19.49
N THR A 326 -39.53 -4.52 18.32
CA THR A 326 -40.62 -5.03 17.48
C THR A 326 -40.33 -4.76 16.03
N LYS A 327 -40.78 -5.63 15.14
CA LYS A 327 -40.66 -5.48 13.69
C LYS A 327 -42.03 -5.18 13.12
N PHE A 328 -42.07 -4.37 12.08
CA PHE A 328 -43.30 -4.18 11.31
C PHE A 328 -43.47 -5.35 10.34
N ASP A 329 -44.65 -5.97 10.34
CA ASP A 329 -44.99 -7.05 9.41
C ASP A 329 -45.24 -6.54 7.98
N GLN A 330 -45.34 -5.22 7.80
CA GLN A 330 -45.65 -4.56 6.53
C GLN A 330 -44.44 -3.76 6.00
N THR A 331 -44.27 -3.76 4.68
CA THR A 331 -43.36 -2.83 4.01
C THR A 331 -43.83 -1.40 4.24
N LEU A 332 -42.91 -0.53 4.68
CA LEU A 332 -43.20 0.87 4.91
C LEU A 332 -42.68 1.72 3.74
N THR A 333 -43.50 2.65 3.24
CA THR A 333 -43.11 3.50 2.12
C THR A 333 -43.09 4.96 2.53
N VAL A 334 -41.92 5.61 2.43
CA VAL A 334 -41.76 7.05 2.68
C VAL A 334 -40.88 7.66 1.60
N PHE A 335 -41.28 8.82 1.07
CA PHE A 335 -40.61 9.51 -0.05
C PHE A 335 -40.38 8.62 -1.30
N GLY A 336 -41.24 7.63 -1.53
CA GLY A 336 -41.13 6.70 -2.67
C GLY A 336 -40.11 5.56 -2.46
N ILE A 337 -39.53 5.42 -1.27
CA ILE A 337 -38.60 4.35 -0.91
C ILE A 337 -39.33 3.31 -0.05
N ASN A 338 -39.17 2.02 -0.37
CA ASN A 338 -39.79 0.90 0.33
C ASN A 338 -38.81 0.30 1.35
N PHE A 339 -39.19 0.29 2.62
CA PHE A 339 -38.42 -0.28 3.73
C PHE A 339 -38.99 -1.65 4.09
N ASN A 340 -38.16 -2.70 3.99
CA ASN A 340 -38.59 -4.09 4.13
C ASN A 340 -38.33 -4.65 5.53
N ASP A 341 -37.25 -4.22 6.20
CA ASP A 341 -37.00 -4.57 7.61
C ASP A 341 -37.08 -3.30 8.46
N ALA A 342 -38.30 -2.87 8.74
CA ALA A 342 -38.53 -1.79 9.68
C ALA A 342 -38.84 -2.34 11.07
N GLY A 343 -38.45 -1.60 12.11
CA GLY A 343 -38.78 -1.95 13.49
C GLY A 343 -38.57 -0.79 14.46
N ILE A 344 -39.07 -0.96 15.68
CA ILE A 344 -38.84 -0.04 16.80
C ILE A 344 -37.94 -0.72 17.83
N ILE A 345 -37.04 0.07 18.40
CA ILE A 345 -36.19 -0.32 19.52
C ILE A 345 -36.31 0.72 20.62
N LEU A 346 -36.52 0.25 21.84
CA LEU A 346 -36.39 1.02 23.08
C LEU A 346 -35.25 0.39 23.90
N GLN A 347 -34.23 1.16 24.25
CA GLN A 347 -33.09 0.69 25.06
C GLN A 347 -32.69 1.74 26.09
N VAL A 348 -32.29 1.29 27.29
CA VAL A 348 -31.99 2.19 28.42
C VAL A 348 -30.59 2.79 28.32
N GLU A 349 -29.54 1.97 28.22
CA GLU A 349 -28.16 2.41 28.02
C GLU A 349 -27.50 1.70 26.81
N PRO A 350 -26.97 2.45 25.82
CA PRO A 350 -27.22 3.88 25.61
C PRO A 350 -28.73 4.12 25.39
N PHE A 351 -29.22 5.28 25.82
CA PHE A 351 -30.62 5.65 25.62
C PHE A 351 -30.94 5.69 24.13
N ILE A 352 -31.80 4.77 23.69
CA ILE A 352 -32.26 4.68 22.30
C ILE A 352 -33.78 4.58 22.33
N VAL A 353 -34.44 5.58 21.77
CA VAL A 353 -35.78 5.42 21.19
C VAL A 353 -35.58 5.51 19.69
N GLY A 354 -35.60 4.35 19.04
CA GLY A 354 -35.10 4.19 17.69
C GLY A 354 -36.12 3.57 16.75
N PHE A 355 -36.22 4.12 15.55
CA PHE A 355 -36.84 3.46 14.40
C PHE A 355 -35.73 2.91 13.52
N GLN A 356 -35.60 1.59 13.43
CA GLN A 356 -34.66 0.96 12.51
C GLN A 356 -35.33 0.69 11.19
N LEU A 357 -34.60 0.90 10.11
CA LEU A 357 -35.09 0.68 8.76
C LEU A 357 -33.98 0.11 7.85
N SER A 358 -34.35 -0.83 7.00
CA SER A 358 -33.52 -1.29 5.89
C SER A 358 -34.32 -1.15 4.59
N THR A 359 -33.62 -0.82 3.51
CA THR A 359 -34.21 -0.74 2.16
C THR A 359 -33.19 -1.20 1.13
N ILE A 360 -33.68 -1.62 -0.02
CA ILE A 360 -32.84 -1.84 -1.21
C ILE A 360 -33.24 -0.74 -2.19
N VAL A 361 -32.31 0.19 -2.43
CA VAL A 361 -32.47 1.21 -3.46
C VAL A 361 -32.03 0.61 -4.78
N GLN A 362 -32.95 0.57 -5.75
CA GLN A 362 -32.65 0.05 -7.08
C GLN A 362 -32.23 1.20 -8.01
N ILE A 363 -30.97 1.19 -8.43
CA ILE A 363 -30.43 2.14 -9.40
C ILE A 363 -30.13 1.37 -10.68
N GLN A 364 -30.96 1.57 -11.70
CA GLN A 364 -30.93 0.81 -12.95
C GLN A 364 -31.01 -0.72 -12.72
N ARG A 365 -29.90 -1.45 -12.87
CA ARG A 365 -29.82 -2.91 -12.66
C ARG A 365 -29.24 -3.28 -11.30
N ASP A 366 -28.70 -2.31 -10.57
CA ASP A 366 -27.96 -2.55 -9.33
C ASP A 366 -28.89 -2.41 -8.12
N GLN A 367 -28.68 -3.27 -7.13
CA GLN A 367 -29.42 -3.30 -5.88
C GLN A 367 -28.50 -2.84 -4.74
N LEU A 368 -28.76 -1.65 -4.20
CA LEU A 368 -27.92 -1.06 -3.16
C LEU A 368 -28.63 -1.17 -1.81
N PRO A 369 -28.15 -2.00 -0.89
CA PRO A 369 -28.76 -2.15 0.41
C PRO A 369 -28.38 -0.97 1.30
N PHE A 370 -29.38 -0.20 1.72
CA PHE A 370 -29.24 0.83 2.73
C PHE A 370 -29.83 0.34 4.04
N SER A 371 -29.11 0.57 5.13
CA SER A 371 -29.59 0.29 6.48
C SER A 371 -29.35 1.50 7.36
N GLY A 372 -30.25 1.74 8.29
CA GLY A 372 -30.17 2.92 9.11
C GLY A 372 -31.28 3.00 10.12
N GLY A 373 -31.51 4.22 10.58
CA GLY A 373 -32.57 4.48 11.51
C GLY A 373 -32.69 5.93 11.91
N ILE A 374 -33.77 6.19 12.63
CA ILE A 374 -34.03 7.43 13.35
C ILE A 374 -33.72 7.12 14.80
N GLN A 375 -32.74 7.80 15.38
CA GLN A 375 -32.47 7.78 16.81
C GLN A 375 -32.95 9.10 17.40
N LEU A 376 -33.92 9.00 18.31
CA LEU A 376 -34.44 10.13 19.06
C LEU A 376 -33.59 10.27 20.33
N GLN A 377 -32.99 11.44 20.50
CA GLN A 377 -32.21 11.85 21.66
C GLN A 377 -33.02 12.86 22.48
N GLN A 378 -32.67 13.09 23.74
CA GLN A 378 -33.41 13.98 24.64
C GLN A 378 -33.61 15.41 24.09
N THR A 379 -32.72 15.86 23.19
CA THR A 379 -32.73 17.21 22.63
C THR A 379 -33.05 17.25 21.13
N GLY A 380 -33.21 16.13 20.43
CA GLY A 380 -33.42 16.15 18.97
C GLY A 380 -33.47 14.78 18.33
N ALA A 381 -33.52 14.74 17.00
CA ALA A 381 -33.54 13.50 16.22
C ALA A 381 -32.29 13.43 15.33
N SER A 382 -31.64 12.27 15.31
CA SER A 382 -30.58 11.94 14.35
C SER A 382 -31.07 10.82 13.45
N TYR A 383 -30.91 11.00 12.15
CA TYR A 383 -31.28 10.08 11.10
C TYR A 383 -29.98 9.69 10.43
N SER A 384 -29.77 8.40 10.24
CA SER A 384 -28.61 7.90 9.55
C SER A 384 -29.04 6.78 8.63
N LEU A 385 -28.58 6.83 7.38
CA LEU A 385 -28.80 5.83 6.34
C LEU A 385 -27.44 5.54 5.71
N ALA A 386 -26.93 4.34 5.89
CA ALA A 386 -25.66 3.90 5.34
C ALA A 386 -25.87 2.80 4.30
N MET A 387 -25.20 2.94 3.15
CA MET A 387 -25.10 1.87 2.18
C MET A 387 -24.16 0.79 2.72
N ARG A 388 -24.60 -0.47 2.73
CA ARG A 388 -23.75 -1.60 3.08
C ARG A 388 -23.10 -2.17 1.82
N GLY A 389 -21.78 -2.36 1.87
CA GLY A 389 -21.02 -2.91 0.75
C GLY A 389 -20.58 -1.85 -0.26
N ILE A 390 -20.25 -2.31 -1.46
CA ILE A 390 -19.66 -1.51 -2.53
C ILE A 390 -20.64 -1.47 -3.70
N TRP A 391 -20.91 -0.28 -4.24
CA TRP A 391 -21.58 -0.13 -5.52
C TRP A 391 -20.54 -0.31 -6.62
N GLU A 392 -20.44 -1.54 -7.12
CA GLU A 392 -19.47 -1.91 -8.15
C GLU A 392 -19.87 -1.35 -9.52
N ASN A 393 -18.91 -0.77 -10.23
CA ASN A 393 -19.05 -0.32 -11.61
C ASN A 393 -20.27 0.59 -11.88
N PRO A 394 -20.54 1.62 -11.05
CA PRO A 394 -21.69 2.47 -11.27
C PRO A 394 -21.52 3.19 -12.61
N PHE A 395 -22.65 3.46 -13.26
CA PHE A 395 -22.69 3.98 -14.64
C PHE A 395 -22.07 3.05 -15.71
N GLY A 396 -21.72 1.81 -15.35
CA GLY A 396 -21.09 0.84 -16.25
C GLY A 396 -19.57 1.03 -16.42
N LEU A 397 -18.91 1.77 -15.51
CA LEU A 397 -17.48 2.04 -15.55
C LEU A 397 -16.70 0.98 -14.75
N PRO A 398 -15.91 0.09 -15.40
CA PRO A 398 -15.37 -1.13 -14.79
C PRO A 398 -14.26 -0.94 -13.72
N MET A 399 -13.84 0.30 -13.46
CA MET A 399 -12.74 0.64 -12.53
C MET A 399 -13.14 1.77 -11.58
N LEU A 400 -14.44 1.98 -11.42
CA LEU A 400 -14.99 2.98 -10.52
C LEU A 400 -15.91 2.25 -9.57
N ASP A 401 -15.73 2.44 -8.29
CA ASP A 401 -16.58 1.87 -7.24
C ASP A 401 -16.98 2.99 -6.28
N ILE A 402 -18.20 2.92 -5.74
CA ILE A 402 -18.65 3.85 -4.68
C ILE A 402 -18.86 3.04 -3.41
N GLU A 403 -18.25 3.45 -2.31
CA GLU A 403 -18.30 2.76 -1.03
C GLU A 403 -18.60 3.72 0.13
N ASN A 404 -19.00 3.17 1.28
CA ASN A 404 -19.24 3.92 2.53
C ASN A 404 -20.21 5.11 2.42
N VAL A 405 -21.20 5.03 1.53
CA VAL A 405 -22.18 6.11 1.37
C VAL A 405 -23.01 6.25 2.64
N LEU A 406 -22.92 7.43 3.26
CA LEU A 406 -23.62 7.80 4.47
C LEU A 406 -24.47 9.04 4.21
N LEU A 407 -25.76 8.93 4.47
CA LEU A 407 -26.69 10.05 4.55
C LEU A 407 -27.04 10.26 6.02
N GLN A 408 -26.71 11.43 6.57
CA GLN A 408 -27.01 11.78 7.95
C GLN A 408 -27.86 13.05 7.99
N PHE A 409 -28.90 13.05 8.80
CA PHE A 409 -29.68 14.25 9.11
C PHE A 409 -29.80 14.42 10.63
N GLN A 410 -29.63 15.61 11.15
CA GLN A 410 -29.74 15.93 12.57
C GLN A 410 -30.62 17.16 12.73
N THR A 411 -31.50 17.20 13.72
CA THR A 411 -32.44 18.32 13.90
C THR A 411 -32.07 19.34 14.98
N ASN A 412 -31.16 19.05 15.91
CA ASN A 412 -30.75 19.95 17.00
C ASN A 412 -29.26 19.71 17.40
N PRO A 413 -28.44 20.72 17.80
CA PRO A 413 -28.77 22.13 18.06
C PRO A 413 -29.15 22.95 16.82
N ASP A 414 -28.64 22.60 15.63
CA ASP A 414 -29.05 23.17 14.34
C ASP A 414 -29.37 22.04 13.35
N PRO A 415 -30.39 22.18 12.49
CA PRO A 415 -30.66 21.22 11.43
C PRO A 415 -29.47 21.07 10.47
N LYS A 416 -28.90 19.87 10.39
CA LYS A 416 -27.79 19.52 9.49
C LYS A 416 -28.14 18.32 8.64
N LEU A 417 -27.91 18.40 7.34
CA LEU A 417 -27.88 17.26 6.42
C LEU A 417 -26.44 17.06 5.98
N ALA A 418 -25.95 15.83 6.03
CA ALA A 418 -24.62 15.47 5.54
C ALA A 418 -24.73 14.26 4.61
N VAL A 419 -23.98 14.31 3.51
CA VAL A 419 -23.76 13.20 2.59
C VAL A 419 -22.27 12.96 2.57
N ALA A 420 -21.84 11.74 2.88
CA ALA A 420 -20.46 11.32 2.78
C ALA A 420 -20.35 10.01 2.00
N GLY A 421 -19.19 9.77 1.40
CA GLY A 421 -18.89 8.51 0.73
C GLY A 421 -17.53 8.55 0.06
N ASP A 422 -17.03 7.39 -0.32
CA ASP A 422 -15.75 7.26 -1.01
C ASP A 422 -15.98 6.81 -2.44
N ILE A 423 -15.20 7.38 -3.36
CA ILE A 423 -15.14 6.98 -4.77
C ILE A 423 -13.78 6.33 -4.97
N SER A 424 -13.75 5.03 -5.25
CA SER A 424 -12.54 4.31 -5.60
C SER A 424 -12.34 4.31 -7.12
N PHE A 425 -11.09 4.47 -7.54
CA PHE A 425 -10.66 4.34 -8.94
C PHE A 425 -9.83 3.08 -9.18
N GLY A 426 -9.95 2.06 -8.31
CA GLY A 426 -9.16 0.83 -8.28
C GLY A 426 -7.71 1.02 -7.76
N ASP A 427 -7.00 -0.09 -7.52
CA ASP A 427 -5.61 -0.12 -7.02
C ASP A 427 -5.37 0.76 -5.78
N ASP A 428 -6.28 0.67 -4.80
CA ASP A 428 -6.28 1.40 -3.52
C ASP A 428 -6.40 2.94 -3.60
N LEU A 429 -6.63 3.52 -4.79
CA LEU A 429 -6.85 4.96 -4.95
C LEU A 429 -8.29 5.34 -4.58
N ARG A 430 -8.45 6.25 -3.62
CA ARG A 430 -9.75 6.68 -3.07
C ARG A 430 -9.88 8.19 -3.01
N VAL A 431 -11.07 8.66 -3.34
CA VAL A 431 -11.51 10.04 -3.14
C VAL A 431 -12.65 10.07 -2.14
N SER A 432 -12.39 10.60 -0.95
CA SER A 432 -13.43 10.81 0.07
C SER A 432 -14.17 12.12 -0.20
N VAL A 433 -15.49 12.02 -0.32
CA VAL A 433 -16.38 13.16 -0.58
C VAL A 433 -17.29 13.37 0.63
N ILE A 434 -17.37 14.61 1.10
CA ILE A 434 -18.27 15.02 2.18
C ILE A 434 -18.97 16.31 1.76
N CYS A 435 -20.29 16.34 1.88
CA CYS A 435 -21.14 17.48 1.61
C CYS A 435 -22.05 17.72 2.82
N GLN A 436 -22.11 18.95 3.32
CA GLN A 436 -22.92 19.31 4.48
C GLN A 436 -23.79 20.53 4.18
N PHE A 437 -25.03 20.49 4.64
CA PHE A 437 -26.03 21.54 4.55
C PHE A 437 -26.52 21.89 5.96
N THR A 438 -26.64 23.17 6.27
CA THR A 438 -27.15 23.73 7.52
C THR A 438 -28.25 24.73 7.18
N SER A 439 -29.48 24.46 7.63
CA SER A 439 -30.72 25.28 7.55
C SER A 439 -31.13 26.03 6.25
N SER A 440 -30.27 26.24 5.25
CA SER A 440 -30.46 27.14 4.11
C SER A 440 -30.78 26.43 2.78
N GLY A 441 -30.68 25.09 2.75
CA GLY A 441 -30.90 24.28 1.54
C GLY A 441 -29.77 24.36 0.51
N VAL A 442 -28.72 25.15 0.76
CA VAL A 442 -27.48 25.21 -0.03
C VAL A 442 -26.39 24.48 0.75
N PRO A 443 -25.45 23.74 0.11
CA PRO A 443 -24.32 23.17 0.82
C PRO A 443 -23.51 24.28 1.49
N ASP A 444 -23.36 24.23 2.80
CA ASP A 444 -22.42 25.09 3.52
C ASP A 444 -20.99 24.63 3.35
N MET A 445 -20.81 23.34 3.04
CA MET A 445 -19.51 22.77 2.74
C MET A 445 -19.58 21.62 1.75
N LEU A 446 -18.63 21.57 0.82
CA LEU A 446 -18.29 20.42 0.00
C LEU A 446 -16.79 20.17 0.12
N ARG A 447 -16.36 18.93 0.34
CA ARG A 447 -14.97 18.53 0.45
C ARG A 447 -14.73 17.26 -0.36
N GLY A 448 -13.68 17.26 -1.16
CA GLY A 448 -13.10 16.09 -1.80
C GLY A 448 -11.64 15.97 -1.38
N GLN A 449 -11.25 14.80 -0.87
CA GLN A 449 -9.86 14.49 -0.54
C GLN A 449 -9.42 13.26 -1.32
N LEU A 450 -8.29 13.39 -2.01
CA LEU A 450 -7.57 12.30 -2.67
C LEU A 450 -6.27 12.06 -1.91
N ASP A 451 -6.11 10.86 -1.35
CA ASP A 451 -4.85 10.39 -0.80
C ASP A 451 -4.18 9.47 -1.83
N GLY A 452 -2.94 9.79 -2.23
CA GLY A 452 -2.21 9.06 -3.30
C GLY A 452 -2.17 9.80 -4.64
N GLU A 453 -1.75 9.09 -5.70
CA GLU A 453 -1.51 9.64 -7.04
C GLU A 453 -2.63 9.32 -8.03
N LEU A 454 -3.19 10.36 -8.66
CA LEU A 454 -4.15 10.26 -9.75
C LEU A 454 -3.50 10.76 -11.04
N SER A 455 -3.17 9.85 -11.96
CA SER A 455 -2.66 10.20 -13.28
C SER A 455 -3.77 10.43 -14.30
N ILE A 456 -3.52 11.30 -15.29
CA ILE A 456 -4.45 11.46 -16.43
C ILE A 456 -4.55 10.15 -17.24
N SER A 457 -3.45 9.40 -17.36
CA SER A 457 -3.48 8.08 -17.99
C SER A 457 -4.42 7.12 -17.25
N ARG A 458 -4.50 7.20 -15.92
CA ARG A 458 -5.47 6.45 -15.11
C ARG A 458 -6.90 6.90 -15.40
N LEU A 459 -7.18 8.20 -15.41
CA LEU A 459 -8.52 8.71 -15.75
C LEU A 459 -8.97 8.25 -17.14
N ILE A 460 -8.08 8.30 -18.13
CA ILE A 460 -8.38 7.82 -19.48
C ILE A 460 -8.69 6.33 -19.46
N LYS A 461 -7.91 5.52 -18.73
CA LYS A 461 -8.17 4.08 -18.57
C LYS A 461 -9.53 3.81 -17.91
N VAL A 462 -9.89 4.55 -16.85
CA VAL A 462 -11.18 4.39 -16.14
C VAL A 462 -12.36 4.71 -17.06
N PHE A 463 -12.33 5.86 -17.75
CA PHE A 463 -13.47 6.33 -18.55
C PHE A 463 -13.56 5.73 -19.96
N THR A 464 -12.44 5.28 -20.53
CA THR A 464 -12.39 4.79 -21.93
C THR A 464 -11.95 3.34 -22.08
N GLY A 465 -11.37 2.74 -21.03
CA GLY A 465 -10.72 1.43 -21.10
C GLY A 465 -9.35 1.44 -21.79
N ILE A 466 -8.92 2.58 -22.37
CA ILE A 466 -7.67 2.69 -23.12
C ILE A 466 -6.49 2.79 -22.15
N SER A 467 -5.54 1.87 -22.27
CA SER A 467 -4.28 1.93 -21.52
C SER A 467 -3.26 2.75 -22.31
N ILE A 468 -2.77 3.84 -21.70
CA ILE A 468 -1.71 4.67 -22.27
C ILE A 468 -0.35 4.06 -21.91
N PRO A 469 0.59 3.90 -22.87
CA PRO A 469 1.94 3.44 -22.57
C PRO A 469 2.67 4.32 -21.56
N GLU A 470 3.50 3.72 -20.71
CA GLU A 470 4.36 4.45 -19.76
C GLU A 470 5.24 5.48 -20.49
N GLY A 471 5.38 6.67 -19.88
CA GLY A 471 6.18 7.77 -20.42
C GLY A 471 5.52 8.60 -21.53
N PHE A 472 4.37 8.18 -22.08
CA PHE A 472 3.69 8.97 -23.12
C PHE A 472 2.93 10.17 -22.54
N LEU A 473 2.35 10.01 -21.35
CA LEU A 473 1.59 11.07 -20.67
C LEU A 473 1.92 11.05 -19.18
N ASP A 474 2.97 11.79 -18.84
CA ASP A 474 3.54 11.91 -17.49
C ASP A 474 2.92 13.10 -16.76
N VAL A 475 1.63 12.97 -16.45
CA VAL A 475 0.88 13.98 -15.70
C VAL A 475 0.07 13.29 -14.61
N PHE A 476 0.37 13.62 -13.35
CA PHE A 476 -0.37 13.13 -12.20
C PHE A 476 -0.50 14.21 -11.12
N ILE A 477 -1.55 14.09 -10.32
CA ILE A 477 -1.79 14.92 -9.14
C ILE A 477 -1.78 14.04 -7.91
N SER A 478 -1.30 14.55 -6.79
CA SER A 478 -1.29 13.80 -5.53
C SER A 478 -1.64 14.64 -4.31
N ASN A 479 -2.15 13.97 -3.29
CA ASN A 479 -2.53 14.58 -2.00
C ASN A 479 -3.45 15.79 -2.19
N VAL A 480 -4.49 15.60 -3.00
CA VAL A 480 -5.37 16.70 -3.42
C VAL A 480 -6.47 16.89 -2.40
N LEU A 481 -6.59 18.10 -1.87
CA LEU A 481 -7.71 18.54 -1.06
C LEU A 481 -8.44 19.66 -1.79
N VAL A 482 -9.69 19.41 -2.17
CA VAL A 482 -10.61 20.42 -2.69
C VAL A 482 -11.68 20.65 -1.66
N TYR A 483 -11.95 21.90 -1.31
CA TYR A 483 -13.14 22.22 -0.54
C TYR A 483 -13.76 23.56 -0.92
N ILE A 484 -15.06 23.65 -0.67
CA ILE A 484 -15.88 24.84 -0.79
C ILE A 484 -16.56 25.01 0.56
N VAL A 485 -16.43 26.17 1.19
CA VAL A 485 -17.16 26.53 2.40
C VAL A 485 -17.90 27.84 2.15
N ALA A 486 -19.23 27.78 2.16
CA ALA A 486 -20.09 28.94 1.92
C ALA A 486 -20.37 29.74 3.19
N ASN A 487 -20.19 29.14 4.38
CA ASN A 487 -20.38 29.84 5.65
C ASN A 487 -19.23 30.84 5.90
N PRO A 488 -19.51 32.16 6.06
CA PRO A 488 -18.49 33.18 6.32
C PRO A 488 -17.68 32.97 7.61
N LEU A 489 -18.23 32.25 8.59
CA LEU A 489 -17.55 31.89 9.84
C LEU A 489 -16.68 30.62 9.71
N GLY A 490 -16.68 29.99 8.53
CA GLY A 490 -16.06 28.68 8.29
C GLY A 490 -16.96 27.52 8.71
N ALA A 491 -16.43 26.31 8.56
CA ALA A 491 -17.11 25.05 8.88
C ALA A 491 -16.16 24.13 9.68
N LEU A 492 -16.70 23.38 10.65
CA LEU A 492 -15.95 22.40 11.44
C LEU A 492 -16.38 20.98 11.02
N ILE A 493 -15.44 20.16 10.54
CA ILE A 493 -15.68 18.74 10.22
C ILE A 493 -14.60 17.90 10.89
N ASP A 494 -15.02 16.88 11.63
CA ASP A 494 -14.14 15.93 12.33
C ASP A 494 -13.03 16.64 13.14
N GLY A 495 -13.41 17.71 13.84
CA GLY A 495 -12.49 18.55 14.64
C GLY A 495 -11.59 19.51 13.83
N THR A 496 -11.65 19.48 12.50
CA THR A 496 -10.87 20.36 11.61
C THR A 496 -11.69 21.57 11.18
N GLN A 497 -11.17 22.78 11.40
CA GLN A 497 -11.80 24.03 10.98
C GLN A 497 -11.39 24.38 9.54
N TYR A 498 -12.38 24.56 8.68
CA TYR A 498 -12.25 24.98 7.29
C TYR A 498 -12.74 26.42 7.15
N PRO A 499 -11.89 27.38 6.72
CA PRO A 499 -12.32 28.75 6.50
C PRO A 499 -13.24 28.89 5.29
N PHE A 500 -13.99 29.99 5.24
CA PHE A 500 -14.82 30.39 4.10
C PHE A 500 -14.02 30.44 2.78
N GLY A 501 -14.70 30.08 1.68
CA GLY A 501 -14.18 30.19 0.31
C GLY A 501 -13.98 28.86 -0.39
N PHE A 502 -13.35 28.90 -1.56
CA PHE A 502 -12.94 27.74 -2.34
C PHE A 502 -11.44 27.55 -2.21
N ARG A 503 -10.99 26.34 -1.86
CA ARG A 503 -9.58 26.00 -1.85
C ARG A 503 -9.29 24.70 -2.55
N VAL A 504 -8.18 24.69 -3.29
CA VAL A 504 -7.58 23.51 -3.89
C VAL A 504 -6.13 23.49 -3.45
N HIS A 505 -5.72 22.38 -2.85
CA HIS A 505 -4.33 22.12 -2.53
C HIS A 505 -3.95 20.77 -3.11
N GLY A 506 -2.73 20.65 -3.63
CA GLY A 506 -2.18 19.38 -4.06
C GLY A 506 -0.80 19.52 -4.66
N LEU A 507 -0.18 18.37 -4.89
CA LEU A 507 1.00 18.23 -5.71
C LEU A 507 0.58 17.91 -7.14
N MET A 508 1.25 18.53 -8.09
CA MET A 508 1.13 18.24 -9.51
C MET A 508 2.51 17.86 -10.04
N HIS A 509 2.59 16.75 -10.74
CA HIS A 509 3.73 16.39 -11.57
C HIS A 509 3.29 16.47 -13.03
N ALA A 510 4.05 17.19 -13.85
CA ALA A 510 3.86 17.21 -15.29
C ALA A 510 5.21 17.26 -16.00
N TYR A 511 5.53 16.23 -16.78
CA TYR A 511 6.73 16.15 -17.62
C TYR A 511 8.03 16.47 -16.86
N GLY A 512 8.23 15.88 -15.68
CA GLY A 512 9.42 16.09 -14.84
C GLY A 512 9.44 17.39 -14.04
N ILE A 513 8.35 18.17 -14.07
CA ILE A 513 8.19 19.37 -13.23
C ILE A 513 7.23 19.02 -12.10
N GLU A 514 7.75 18.99 -10.88
CA GLU A 514 6.95 18.97 -9.66
C GLU A 514 6.55 20.40 -9.31
N ALA A 515 5.26 20.60 -9.05
CA ALA A 515 4.72 21.84 -8.53
C ALA A 515 3.77 21.53 -7.37
N THR A 516 4.07 22.07 -6.19
CA THR A 516 3.04 22.20 -5.15
C THR A 516 2.24 23.45 -5.47
N SER A 517 0.92 23.37 -5.37
CA SER A 517 0.08 24.57 -5.50
C SER A 517 -1.01 24.57 -4.44
N GLN A 518 -1.26 25.77 -3.92
CA GLN A 518 -2.42 26.08 -3.12
C GLN A 518 -3.12 27.25 -3.80
N VAL A 519 -4.33 26.98 -4.28
CA VAL A 519 -5.24 28.00 -4.82
C VAL A 519 -6.30 28.27 -3.77
N SER A 520 -6.52 29.54 -3.47
CA SER A 520 -7.62 29.99 -2.63
C SER A 520 -8.38 31.11 -3.33
N ILE A 521 -9.70 30.99 -3.32
CA ILE A 521 -10.64 32.02 -3.75
C ILE A 521 -11.45 32.40 -2.51
N GLU A 522 -11.27 33.63 -2.06
CA GLU A 522 -11.90 34.19 -0.86
C GLU A 522 -12.70 35.44 -1.24
N GLU A 523 -13.37 36.07 -0.27
CA GLU A 523 -14.17 37.30 -0.50
C GLU A 523 -13.33 38.43 -1.14
N ASN A 524 -12.02 38.43 -0.85
CA ASN A 524 -11.12 39.54 -1.17
C ASN A 524 -10.36 39.32 -2.50
N GLY A 525 -10.58 38.19 -3.18
CA GLY A 525 -9.97 37.84 -4.46
C GLY A 525 -9.39 36.43 -4.55
N ILE A 526 -8.53 36.23 -5.55
CA ILE A 526 -7.87 34.95 -5.85
C ILE A 526 -6.39 35.03 -5.42
N SER A 527 -5.91 34.02 -4.72
CA SER A 527 -4.49 33.80 -4.48
C SER A 527 -4.09 32.39 -4.92
N LEU A 528 -2.91 32.30 -5.54
CA LEU A 528 -2.24 31.05 -5.81
C LEU A 528 -0.81 31.18 -5.31
N ASP A 529 -0.43 30.22 -4.47
CA ASP A 529 0.94 30.03 -4.01
C ASP A 529 1.40 28.67 -4.48
N GLY A 530 2.51 28.64 -5.20
CA GLY A 530 3.11 27.39 -5.64
C GLY A 530 4.61 27.38 -5.48
N GLN A 531 5.18 26.19 -5.45
CA GLN A 531 6.62 25.99 -5.51
C GLN A 531 6.91 24.94 -6.57
N MET A 532 7.73 25.32 -7.54
CA MET A 532 8.19 24.43 -8.60
C MET A 532 9.45 23.69 -8.16
N ALA A 533 9.82 22.62 -8.86
CA ALA A 533 11.16 22.04 -8.82
C ALA A 533 12.20 23.01 -9.44
N PRO A 534 13.47 22.99 -8.99
CA PRO A 534 14.51 23.83 -9.58
C PRO A 534 14.74 23.46 -11.05
N ILE A 535 14.84 24.46 -11.91
CA ILE A 535 15.09 24.28 -13.35
C ILE A 535 16.59 24.39 -13.57
N ILE A 536 17.23 23.29 -13.99
CA ILE A 536 18.68 23.22 -14.20
C ILE A 536 18.95 22.84 -15.65
N VAL A 537 19.57 23.75 -16.42
CA VAL A 537 20.01 23.52 -17.80
C VAL A 537 21.54 23.60 -17.85
N GLY A 538 22.19 22.47 -17.55
CA GLY A 538 23.66 22.38 -17.44
C GLY A 538 24.24 23.33 -16.39
N ASP A 539 25.45 23.83 -16.63
CA ASP A 539 26.11 24.87 -15.80
C ASP A 539 25.73 26.31 -16.20
N ILE A 540 24.84 26.46 -17.19
CA ILE A 540 24.64 27.72 -17.91
C ILE A 540 23.44 28.49 -17.37
N LEU A 541 22.39 27.77 -16.94
CA LEU A 541 21.18 28.34 -16.36
C LEU A 541 20.67 27.49 -15.20
N LYS A 542 20.48 28.11 -14.04
CA LYS A 542 19.76 27.53 -12.91
C LYS A 542 18.71 28.51 -12.44
N ILE A 543 17.45 28.08 -12.38
CA ILE A 543 16.34 28.84 -11.77
C ILE A 543 15.92 28.07 -10.52
N TYR A 544 16.10 28.70 -9.37
CA TYR A 544 15.94 28.09 -8.06
C TYR A 544 15.22 29.05 -7.10
N GLY A 545 14.90 28.58 -5.90
CA GLY A 545 14.21 29.33 -4.86
C GLY A 545 15.20 30.10 -3.98
N ALA A 546 15.03 30.02 -2.66
CA ALA A 546 15.97 30.63 -1.71
C ALA A 546 17.35 29.95 -1.72
N THR A 547 17.41 28.67 -2.08
CA THR A 547 18.63 27.87 -2.25
C THR A 547 18.58 27.15 -3.59
N THR A 548 19.74 26.72 -4.12
CA THR A 548 19.85 26.01 -5.40
C THR A 548 19.17 24.63 -5.43
N GLU A 549 18.83 24.09 -4.27
CA GLU A 549 18.12 22.81 -4.10
C GLU A 549 16.60 22.99 -4.08
N GLN A 550 16.12 24.20 -3.74
CA GLN A 550 14.71 24.54 -3.77
C GLN A 550 14.37 25.13 -5.14
N GLY A 551 13.20 24.84 -5.70
CA GLY A 551 12.77 25.53 -6.90
C GLY A 551 12.02 26.83 -6.63
N PRO A 552 11.74 27.60 -7.69
CA PRO A 552 11.21 28.95 -7.58
C PRO A 552 9.77 28.96 -7.03
N LYS A 553 9.42 30.04 -6.33
CA LYS A 553 8.08 30.24 -5.77
C LYS A 553 7.21 31.02 -6.75
N LEU A 554 6.09 30.43 -7.13
CA LEU A 554 5.07 31.06 -7.95
C LEU A 554 4.05 31.76 -7.04
N ILE A 555 3.86 33.05 -7.26
CA ILE A 555 2.88 33.87 -6.54
C ILE A 555 1.96 34.49 -7.58
N TYR A 556 0.69 34.13 -7.51
CA TYR A 556 -0.36 34.86 -8.22
C TYR A 556 -1.34 35.45 -7.23
N ARG A 557 -1.68 36.73 -7.43
CA ARG A 557 -2.69 37.47 -6.66
C ARG A 557 -3.56 38.26 -7.63
N ALA A 558 -4.86 38.12 -7.46
CA ALA A 558 -5.87 38.99 -8.05
C ALA A 558 -6.83 39.38 -6.92
N THR A 559 -6.37 40.28 -6.06
CA THR A 559 -7.07 40.77 -4.87
C THR A 559 -7.35 42.27 -4.97
N VAL A 560 -8.21 42.80 -4.09
CA VAL A 560 -8.53 44.24 -4.07
C VAL A 560 -7.28 45.11 -3.89
N GLU A 561 -6.28 44.64 -3.13
CA GLU A 561 -5.02 45.33 -2.89
C GLU A 561 -4.00 45.12 -4.02
N GLN A 562 -4.05 43.97 -4.71
CA GLN A 562 -3.14 43.58 -5.78
C GLN A 562 -3.93 42.97 -6.95
N PRO A 563 -4.52 43.80 -7.83
CA PRO A 563 -5.52 43.34 -8.79
C PRO A 563 -4.97 42.37 -9.84
N PHE A 564 -3.67 42.44 -10.17
CA PHE A 564 -3.00 41.51 -11.09
C PHE A 564 -1.49 41.42 -10.77
N LEU A 565 -1.10 40.52 -9.88
CA LEU A 565 0.29 40.15 -9.64
C LEU A 565 0.48 38.70 -10.09
N PHE A 566 1.34 38.49 -11.10
CA PHE A 566 1.88 37.17 -11.43
C PHE A 566 3.40 37.28 -11.35
N GLN A 567 3.98 36.68 -10.32
CA GLN A 567 5.38 36.83 -9.95
C GLN A 567 6.00 35.46 -9.69
N LEU A 568 7.20 35.26 -10.21
CA LEU A 568 8.03 34.12 -9.88
C LEU A 568 9.22 34.62 -9.05
N ASP A 569 9.23 34.26 -7.78
CA ASP A 569 10.34 34.52 -6.85
C ASP A 569 11.42 33.47 -7.07
N ALA A 570 12.52 33.91 -7.68
CA ALA A 570 13.58 33.01 -8.10
C ALA A 570 14.98 33.60 -7.91
N GLY A 571 15.91 32.76 -7.46
CA GLY A 571 17.32 32.92 -7.77
C GLY A 571 17.58 32.45 -9.20
N ILE A 572 18.27 33.26 -9.99
CA ILE A 572 18.74 32.91 -11.32
C ILE A 572 20.27 32.90 -11.28
N GLN A 573 20.86 31.77 -11.64
CA GLN A 573 22.27 31.72 -12.02
C GLN A 573 22.35 31.66 -13.53
N VAL A 574 23.01 32.63 -14.16
CA VAL A 574 23.13 32.72 -15.62
C VAL A 574 24.52 33.23 -16.00
N LEU A 575 25.22 32.53 -16.91
CA LEU A 575 26.58 32.87 -17.35
C LEU A 575 27.60 33.09 -16.21
N GLY A 576 27.46 32.32 -15.11
CA GLY A 576 28.30 32.43 -13.92
C GLY A 576 27.92 33.55 -12.95
N ALA A 577 27.04 34.48 -13.34
CA ALA A 577 26.49 35.49 -12.44
C ALA A 577 25.31 34.92 -11.64
N THR A 578 25.19 35.32 -10.38
CA THR A 578 24.07 34.94 -9.51
C THR A 578 23.22 36.15 -9.22
N LEU A 579 21.91 36.04 -9.43
CA LEU A 579 20.94 37.10 -9.24
C LEU A 579 19.77 36.58 -8.41
N ASN A 580 19.46 37.24 -7.30
CA ASN A 580 18.17 37.06 -6.64
C ASN A 580 17.22 38.11 -7.22
N THR A 581 16.18 37.69 -7.93
CA THR A 581 15.26 38.62 -8.61
C THR A 581 13.81 38.16 -8.54
N HIS A 582 12.89 39.09 -8.79
CA HIS A 582 11.48 38.80 -9.00
C HIS A 582 11.24 38.78 -10.51
N ILE A 583 10.94 37.61 -11.07
CA ILE A 583 10.64 37.49 -12.50
C ILE A 583 9.14 37.79 -12.68
N LEU A 584 8.85 38.95 -13.27
CA LEU A 584 7.50 39.28 -13.73
C LEU A 584 7.26 38.57 -15.07
N VAL A 585 6.31 37.65 -15.09
CA VAL A 585 5.91 36.97 -16.34
C VAL A 585 4.77 37.76 -16.97
N LYS A 586 4.99 38.26 -18.19
CA LYS A 586 4.00 39.00 -18.97
C LYS A 586 3.33 38.07 -19.98
N GLN A 587 2.24 38.54 -20.59
CA GLN A 587 1.45 37.76 -21.54
C GLN A 587 2.21 37.41 -22.84
N ASP A 588 3.23 38.20 -23.16
CA ASP A 588 4.07 38.11 -24.37
C ASP A 588 5.46 37.48 -24.12
N GLY A 589 5.74 37.04 -22.89
CA GLY A 589 7.00 36.39 -22.51
C GLY A 589 7.50 36.85 -21.14
N PHE A 590 8.78 36.61 -20.89
CA PHE A 590 9.44 37.12 -19.69
C PHE A 590 10.72 37.87 -20.09
N GLU A 591 10.99 38.95 -19.36
CA GLU A 591 12.15 39.81 -19.55
C GLU A 591 12.75 40.09 -18.18
N PHE A 592 14.06 39.94 -18.06
CA PHE A 592 14.79 40.39 -16.89
C PHE A 592 16.11 41.04 -17.31
N SER A 593 16.48 42.08 -16.57
CA SER A 593 17.72 42.82 -16.78
C SER A 593 18.49 42.94 -15.48
N PHE A 594 19.80 42.76 -15.53
CA PHE A 594 20.67 42.92 -14.38
C PHE A 594 22.08 43.36 -14.79
N SER A 595 22.85 43.86 -13.83
CA SER A 595 24.27 44.15 -14.00
C SER A 595 25.07 43.24 -13.09
N ALA A 596 25.99 42.48 -13.65
CA ALA A 596 26.89 41.61 -12.87
C ALA A 596 28.15 41.26 -13.66
N LYS A 597 29.13 40.72 -12.94
CA LYS A 597 30.34 40.14 -13.51
C LYS A 597 30.03 38.83 -14.24
N ILE A 598 30.12 38.83 -15.56
CA ILE A 598 29.84 37.66 -16.40
C ILE A 598 31.11 36.81 -16.57
N PHE A 599 30.97 35.48 -16.55
CA PHE A 599 32.09 34.54 -16.59
C PHE A 599 33.19 34.82 -15.54
N ASN A 600 32.84 35.47 -14.43
CA ASN A 600 33.77 35.97 -13.40
C ASN A 600 34.85 36.93 -13.93
N ALA A 601 34.70 37.47 -15.15
CA ALA A 601 35.72 38.24 -15.85
C ALA A 601 35.48 39.75 -15.81
N PHE A 602 34.34 40.21 -16.33
CA PHE A 602 34.04 41.63 -16.51
C PHE A 602 32.58 41.96 -16.17
N GLU A 603 32.33 43.17 -15.69
CA GLU A 603 30.98 43.70 -15.45
C GLU A 603 30.24 43.94 -16.77
N ALA A 604 28.97 43.52 -16.82
CA ALA A 604 28.10 43.73 -17.96
C ALA A 604 26.66 43.96 -17.51
N SER A 605 25.95 44.82 -18.23
CA SER A 605 24.49 44.89 -18.18
C SER A 605 23.91 43.87 -19.16
N ILE A 606 23.20 42.89 -18.62
CA ILE A 606 22.49 41.86 -19.37
C ILE A 606 21.01 42.23 -19.46
N VAL A 607 20.46 42.07 -20.66
CA VAL A 607 19.02 41.95 -20.90
C VAL A 607 18.77 40.56 -21.48
N ALA A 608 17.94 39.77 -20.82
CA ALA A 608 17.52 38.46 -21.29
C ALA A 608 16.02 38.49 -21.62
N GLN A 609 15.69 37.98 -22.80
CA GLN A 609 14.31 37.88 -23.30
C GLN A 609 14.05 36.44 -23.76
N GLY A 610 12.88 35.91 -23.43
CA GLY A 610 12.45 34.58 -23.85
C GLY A 610 10.96 34.54 -24.19
N THR A 611 10.62 33.71 -25.17
CA THR A 611 9.25 33.38 -25.55
C THR A 611 9.04 31.87 -25.46
N GLY A 612 7.86 31.41 -25.03
CA GLY A 612 7.56 29.98 -24.89
C GLY A 612 7.92 29.38 -23.51
N GLU A 613 8.23 28.09 -23.47
CA GLU A 613 8.44 27.32 -22.23
C GLU A 613 9.82 27.60 -21.59
N LEU A 614 9.82 27.94 -20.29
CA LEU A 614 11.02 28.28 -19.51
C LEU A 614 12.06 27.14 -19.43
N ASN A 615 11.63 25.89 -19.51
CA ASN A 615 12.49 24.70 -19.38
C ASN A 615 13.34 24.42 -20.64
N GLN A 616 13.02 25.01 -21.79
CA GLN A 616 13.73 24.73 -23.05
C GLN A 616 15.04 25.50 -23.20
N GLY A 617 15.32 26.49 -22.34
CA GLY A 617 16.59 27.20 -22.40
C GLY A 617 16.72 28.16 -23.60
N ASN A 618 15.62 28.54 -24.28
CA ASN A 618 15.66 29.43 -25.44
C ASN A 618 15.65 30.92 -25.02
N PHE A 619 16.70 31.34 -24.33
CA PHE A 619 16.88 32.73 -23.91
C PHE A 619 17.74 33.47 -24.93
N TYR A 620 17.23 34.57 -25.47
CA TYR A 620 18.05 35.53 -26.21
C TYR A 620 18.67 36.52 -25.24
N ILE A 621 20.00 36.56 -25.21
CA ILE A 621 20.76 37.41 -24.31
C ILE A 621 21.39 38.53 -25.11
N ARG A 622 21.27 39.76 -24.61
CA ARG A 622 22.07 40.90 -25.04
C ARG A 622 22.87 41.40 -23.85
N ALA A 623 24.20 41.39 -23.96
CA ALA A 623 25.10 41.89 -22.94
C ALA A 623 25.82 43.14 -23.45
N SER A 624 25.80 44.20 -22.65
CA SER A 624 26.56 45.44 -22.86
C SER A 624 27.64 45.54 -21.78
N MET A 625 28.90 45.52 -22.20
CA MET A 625 30.04 45.47 -21.28
C MET A 625 30.30 46.85 -20.67
N HIS A 626 30.76 46.85 -19.42
CA HIS A 626 31.07 48.08 -18.69
C HIS A 626 32.51 48.54 -18.90
N ASN A 627 32.88 49.60 -18.20
CA ASN A 627 34.17 50.30 -18.38
C ASN A 627 35.38 49.41 -18.07
N ASP A 628 35.26 48.40 -17.22
CA ASP A 628 36.37 47.52 -16.85
C ASP A 628 36.85 46.66 -18.04
N MET A 629 35.94 46.13 -18.85
CA MET A 629 36.31 45.45 -20.08
C MET A 629 36.84 46.42 -21.14
N ILE A 630 36.22 47.59 -21.27
CA ILE A 630 36.65 48.63 -22.22
C ILE A 630 38.08 49.05 -21.90
N GLU A 631 38.37 49.34 -20.64
CA GLU A 631 39.70 49.72 -20.15
C GLU A 631 40.71 48.57 -20.33
N TYR A 632 40.30 47.33 -20.06
CA TYR A 632 41.13 46.16 -20.30
C TYR A 632 41.49 46.01 -21.78
N VAL A 633 40.50 46.02 -22.68
CA VAL A 633 40.71 45.89 -24.13
C VAL A 633 41.54 47.06 -24.64
N ASN A 634 41.27 48.30 -24.22
CA ASN A 634 42.07 49.47 -24.57
C ASN A 634 43.53 49.32 -24.14
N THR A 635 43.76 49.02 -22.85
CA THR A 635 45.10 48.92 -22.28
C THR A 635 45.90 47.79 -22.93
N GLN A 636 45.32 46.60 -23.03
CA GLN A 636 46.01 45.43 -23.60
C GLN A 636 46.22 45.58 -25.10
N THR A 637 45.26 46.13 -25.85
CA THR A 637 45.42 46.37 -27.30
C THR A 637 46.51 47.41 -27.56
N ARG A 638 46.49 48.55 -26.85
CA ARG A 638 47.54 49.58 -26.96
C ARG A 638 48.91 49.00 -26.62
N LYS A 639 49.01 48.22 -25.54
CA LYS A 639 50.24 47.56 -25.11
C LYS A 639 50.75 46.59 -26.20
N ILE A 640 49.89 45.73 -26.74
CA ILE A 640 50.26 44.78 -27.80
C ILE A 640 50.69 45.52 -29.07
N LEU A 641 49.97 46.57 -29.48
CA LEU A 641 50.33 47.39 -30.64
C LEU A 641 51.65 48.13 -30.43
N GLN A 642 51.90 48.66 -29.22
CA GLN A 642 53.15 49.33 -28.86
C GLN A 642 54.33 48.35 -28.77
N GLU A 643 54.13 47.17 -28.17
CA GLU A 643 55.13 46.10 -28.13
C GLU A 643 55.44 45.59 -29.53
N THR A 644 54.43 45.38 -30.37
CA THR A 644 54.60 45.00 -31.77
C THR A 644 55.40 46.07 -32.52
N ALA A 645 55.07 47.34 -32.29
CA ALA A 645 55.77 48.48 -32.88
C ALA A 645 57.23 48.63 -32.39
N SER A 646 57.51 48.30 -31.13
CA SER A 646 58.85 48.43 -30.52
C SER A 646 59.75 47.22 -30.76
N THR A 647 59.18 46.05 -31.05
CA THR A 647 59.93 44.80 -31.21
C THR A 647 60.11 44.37 -32.67
N ALA A 648 59.39 44.97 -33.62
CA ALA A 648 59.47 44.62 -35.05
C ALA A 648 60.91 44.65 -35.60
N ASP A 649 61.68 45.71 -35.32
CA ASP A 649 63.08 45.83 -35.77
C ASP A 649 64.01 44.79 -35.09
N SER A 650 63.78 44.51 -33.81
CA SER A 650 64.57 43.50 -33.08
C SER A 650 64.31 42.09 -33.60
N ARG A 651 63.06 41.77 -33.97
CA ARG A 651 62.67 40.46 -34.52
C ARG A 651 63.17 40.26 -35.95
N VAL A 652 63.20 41.33 -36.77
CA VAL A 652 63.85 41.31 -38.09
C VAL A 652 65.35 41.05 -37.95
N SER A 653 66.02 41.72 -37.00
CA SER A 653 67.46 41.55 -36.76
C SER A 653 67.81 40.16 -36.21
N GLN A 654 66.97 39.60 -35.33
CA GLN A 654 67.14 38.26 -34.79
C GLN A 654 66.95 37.20 -35.90
N ALA A 655 65.90 37.30 -36.71
CA ALA A 655 65.66 36.39 -37.83
C ALA A 655 66.80 36.43 -38.87
N GLN A 656 67.38 37.61 -39.14
CA GLN A 656 68.58 37.74 -40.00
C GLN A 656 69.80 37.02 -39.40
N THR A 657 69.98 37.08 -38.08
CA THR A 657 71.08 36.40 -37.38
C THR A 657 70.91 34.88 -37.41
N GLU A 658 69.70 34.39 -37.19
CA GLU A 658 69.37 32.96 -37.25
C GLU A 658 69.55 32.37 -38.66
N ILE A 659 69.16 33.12 -39.71
CA ILE A 659 69.42 32.76 -41.11
C ILE A 659 70.93 32.63 -41.38
N SER A 660 71.73 33.60 -40.93
CA SER A 660 73.20 33.57 -41.09
C SER A 660 73.83 32.35 -40.39
N ASN A 661 73.38 32.03 -39.18
CA ASN A 661 73.86 30.86 -38.44
C ASN A 661 73.52 29.55 -39.15
N LEU A 662 72.30 29.42 -39.70
CA LEU A 662 71.88 28.25 -40.46
C LEU A 662 72.64 28.10 -41.78
N GLU A 663 72.98 29.20 -42.45
CA GLU A 663 73.82 29.20 -43.66
C GLU A 663 75.25 28.69 -43.35
N GLN A 664 75.82 29.09 -42.21
CA GLN A 664 77.10 28.57 -41.74
C GLN A 664 77.03 27.08 -41.38
N GLN A 665 75.95 26.64 -40.72
CA GLN A 665 75.72 25.23 -40.41
C GLN A 665 75.57 24.38 -41.67
N LEU A 666 74.82 24.86 -42.67
CA LEU A 666 74.70 24.19 -43.97
C LEU A 666 76.04 24.05 -44.66
N THR A 667 76.89 25.07 -44.60
CA THR A 667 78.25 25.01 -45.17
C THR A 667 79.06 23.91 -44.48
N SER A 668 79.09 23.88 -43.15
CA SER A 668 79.79 22.85 -42.39
C SER A 668 79.25 21.43 -42.64
N LEU A 669 77.93 21.27 -42.70
CA LEU A 669 77.31 19.96 -42.98
C LEU A 669 77.61 19.48 -44.40
N ASN A 670 77.64 20.36 -45.40
CA ASN A 670 78.02 19.99 -46.77
C ASN A 670 79.50 19.57 -46.86
N GLU A 671 80.39 20.23 -46.12
CA GLU A 671 81.80 19.82 -46.02
C GLU A 671 81.93 18.43 -45.38
N GLN A 672 81.19 18.17 -44.29
CA GLN A 672 81.15 16.86 -43.64
C GLN A 672 80.59 15.77 -44.55
N LEU A 673 79.53 16.07 -45.32
CA LEU A 673 78.94 15.14 -46.28
C LEU A 673 79.96 14.73 -47.35
N THR A 674 80.65 15.72 -47.94
CA THR A 674 81.68 15.50 -48.97
C THR A 674 82.89 14.73 -48.40
N GLY A 675 83.29 15.04 -47.16
CA GLY A 675 84.32 14.30 -46.44
C GLY A 675 83.95 12.82 -46.26
N ARG A 676 82.71 12.54 -45.85
CA ARG A 676 82.22 11.17 -45.64
C ARG A 676 82.11 10.38 -46.94
N GLU A 677 81.69 10.99 -48.04
CA GLU A 677 81.71 10.36 -49.38
C GLU A 677 83.12 9.92 -49.77
N THR A 678 84.11 10.78 -49.51
CA THR A 678 85.51 10.52 -49.81
C THR A 678 86.05 9.36 -48.96
N GLU A 679 85.72 9.32 -47.66
CA GLU A 679 86.10 8.22 -46.76
C GLU A 679 85.55 6.86 -47.23
N ILE A 680 84.26 6.80 -47.57
CA ILE A 680 83.60 5.57 -48.04
C ILE A 680 84.24 5.09 -49.34
N SER A 681 84.48 6.00 -50.29
CA SER A 681 85.13 5.70 -51.57
C SER A 681 86.55 5.15 -51.38
N ASN A 682 87.34 5.77 -50.49
CA ASN A 682 88.69 5.31 -50.15
C ASN A 682 88.67 3.92 -49.50
N ALA A 683 87.78 3.70 -48.53
CA ALA A 683 87.64 2.40 -47.87
C ALA A 683 87.29 1.30 -48.87
N LYS A 684 86.35 1.57 -49.79
CA LYS A 684 85.97 0.64 -50.85
C LYS A 684 87.14 0.30 -51.76
N SER A 685 87.89 1.30 -52.24
CA SER A 685 89.07 1.10 -53.08
C SER A 685 90.15 0.25 -52.38
N VAL A 686 90.39 0.49 -51.09
CA VAL A 686 91.33 -0.31 -50.30
C VAL A 686 90.87 -1.77 -50.19
N ALA A 687 89.59 -2.01 -49.92
CA ALA A 687 89.05 -3.37 -49.80
C ALA A 687 89.02 -4.12 -51.16
N GLU A 688 88.72 -3.44 -52.26
CA GLU A 688 88.80 -4.01 -53.62
C GLU A 688 90.24 -4.45 -53.95
N ASN A 689 91.23 -3.62 -53.62
CA ASN A 689 92.64 -3.95 -53.81
C ASN A 689 93.06 -5.15 -52.96
N ALA A 690 92.64 -5.21 -51.69
CA ALA A 690 92.92 -6.34 -50.80
C ALA A 690 92.30 -7.66 -51.33
N LEU A 691 91.06 -7.62 -51.82
CA LEU A 691 90.40 -8.77 -52.42
C LEU A 691 91.14 -9.25 -53.69
N GLN A 692 91.58 -8.33 -54.55
CA GLN A 692 92.33 -8.68 -55.75
C GLN A 692 93.70 -9.31 -55.40
N GLN A 693 94.38 -8.78 -54.38
CA GLN A 693 95.62 -9.36 -53.88
C GLN A 693 95.42 -10.78 -53.35
N ALA A 694 94.37 -11.01 -52.54
CA ALA A 694 94.05 -12.32 -52.00
C ALA A 694 93.75 -13.34 -53.12
N LYS A 695 92.97 -12.97 -54.14
CA LYS A 695 92.69 -13.83 -55.31
C LYS A 695 93.96 -14.21 -56.08
N ASN A 696 94.88 -13.26 -56.22
CA ASN A 696 96.16 -13.54 -56.87
C ASN A 696 97.01 -14.54 -56.08
N VAL A 697 96.92 -14.53 -54.74
CA VAL A 697 97.59 -15.51 -53.88
C VAL A 697 96.91 -16.88 -53.99
N GLU A 698 95.58 -16.94 -53.92
CA GLU A 698 94.80 -18.17 -54.12
C GLU A 698 95.16 -18.87 -55.44
N ASN A 699 95.17 -18.12 -56.56
CA ASN A 699 95.54 -18.65 -57.87
C ASN A 699 96.96 -19.24 -57.88
N LYS A 700 97.94 -18.54 -57.29
CA LYS A 700 99.33 -19.03 -57.21
C LYS A 700 99.44 -20.30 -56.38
N CYS A 701 98.72 -20.39 -55.25
CA CYS A 701 98.67 -21.59 -54.41
C CYS A 701 98.02 -22.76 -55.17
N GLY A 702 96.95 -22.50 -55.94
CA GLY A 702 96.29 -23.50 -56.78
C GLY A 702 97.19 -24.04 -57.88
N GLU A 703 97.90 -23.15 -58.60
CA GLU A 703 98.89 -23.52 -59.61
C GLU A 703 100.02 -24.37 -58.99
N ALA A 704 100.55 -23.95 -57.84
CA ALA A 704 101.60 -24.69 -57.14
C ALA A 704 101.15 -26.09 -56.70
N LEU A 705 99.93 -26.22 -56.17
CA LEU A 705 99.35 -27.50 -55.79
C LEU A 705 99.21 -28.43 -57.01
N GLN A 706 98.72 -27.91 -58.13
CA GLN A 706 98.59 -28.68 -59.38
C GLN A 706 99.95 -29.16 -59.89
N HIS A 707 100.99 -28.30 -59.85
CA HIS A 707 102.35 -28.69 -60.23
C HIS A 707 102.90 -29.82 -59.35
N LEU A 708 102.66 -29.77 -58.04
CA LEU A 708 103.10 -30.82 -57.11
C LEU A 708 102.35 -32.15 -57.33
N GLN A 709 101.04 -32.10 -57.63
CA GLN A 709 100.26 -33.29 -57.98
C GLN A 709 100.80 -33.96 -59.25
N ASN A 710 101.03 -33.18 -60.31
CA ASN A 710 101.58 -33.69 -61.56
C ASN A 710 102.97 -34.33 -61.34
N ALA A 711 103.82 -33.73 -60.50
CA ALA A 711 105.13 -34.28 -60.18
C ALA A 711 105.04 -35.61 -59.40
N LYS A 712 104.10 -35.72 -58.45
CA LYS A 712 103.84 -36.98 -57.73
C LYS A 712 103.37 -38.07 -58.69
N ASP A 713 102.43 -37.76 -59.60
CA ASP A 713 101.91 -38.72 -60.58
C ASP A 713 103.01 -39.22 -61.53
N GLU A 714 103.92 -38.33 -61.94
CA GLU A 714 105.10 -38.70 -62.73
C GLU A 714 106.04 -39.65 -61.95
N LEU A 715 106.33 -39.34 -60.69
CA LEU A 715 107.14 -40.20 -59.82
C LEU A 715 106.50 -41.58 -59.60
N GLU A 716 105.17 -41.65 -59.43
CA GLU A 716 104.43 -42.91 -59.35
C GLU A 716 104.52 -43.72 -60.63
N GLY A 717 104.44 -43.06 -61.79
CA GLY A 717 104.69 -43.67 -63.10
C GLY A 717 106.10 -44.25 -63.21
N GLN A 718 107.12 -43.50 -62.80
CA GLN A 718 108.52 -43.96 -62.77
C GLN A 718 108.71 -45.16 -61.82
N LEU A 719 108.09 -45.12 -60.64
CA LEU A 719 108.12 -46.21 -59.67
C LEU A 719 107.52 -47.50 -60.25
N GLN A 720 106.40 -47.39 -60.97
CA GLN A 720 105.76 -48.54 -61.60
C GLN A 720 106.64 -49.14 -62.72
N ASN A 721 107.23 -48.29 -63.55
CA ASN A 721 108.18 -48.73 -64.59
C ASN A 721 109.42 -49.41 -64.00
N ALA A 722 109.96 -48.89 -62.90
CA ALA A 722 111.10 -49.48 -62.20
C ALA A 722 110.75 -50.86 -61.61
N LYS A 723 109.58 -51.01 -60.99
CA LYS A 723 109.07 -52.32 -60.52
C LYS A 723 108.93 -53.33 -61.66
N GLN A 724 108.37 -52.92 -62.79
CA GLN A 724 108.23 -53.79 -63.96
C GLN A 724 109.59 -54.24 -64.50
N SER A 725 110.55 -53.32 -64.60
CA SER A 725 111.92 -53.62 -65.01
C SER A 725 112.63 -54.58 -64.04
N LEU A 726 112.42 -54.42 -62.73
CA LEU A 726 112.93 -55.32 -61.70
C LEU A 726 112.37 -56.74 -61.89
N ASP A 727 111.05 -56.87 -62.06
CA ASP A 727 110.38 -58.16 -62.29
C ASP A 727 110.89 -58.84 -63.56
N ASP A 728 111.02 -58.10 -64.66
CA ASP A 728 111.53 -58.65 -65.92
C ASP A 728 113.01 -59.07 -65.81
N THR A 729 113.81 -58.34 -65.03
CA THR A 729 115.21 -58.68 -64.76
C THR A 729 115.33 -59.92 -63.88
N ILE A 730 114.48 -60.06 -62.85
CA ILE A 730 114.40 -61.25 -62.00
C ILE A 730 114.05 -62.47 -62.86
N LYS A 731 113.03 -62.38 -63.73
CA LYS A 731 112.66 -63.47 -64.66
C LYS A 731 113.82 -63.86 -65.58
N ARG A 732 114.60 -62.90 -66.06
CA ARG A 732 115.81 -63.17 -66.87
C ARG A 732 116.89 -63.87 -66.04
N LEU A 733 117.13 -63.42 -64.81
CA LEU A 733 118.09 -64.05 -63.90
C LEU A 733 117.71 -65.50 -63.59
N GLU A 734 116.43 -65.77 -63.29
CA GLU A 734 115.91 -67.13 -63.07
C GLU A 734 116.12 -68.02 -64.30
N LYS A 735 115.89 -67.48 -65.50
CA LYS A 735 116.10 -68.19 -66.76
C LYS A 735 117.58 -68.52 -67.00
N GLU A 736 118.49 -67.58 -66.73
CA GLU A 736 119.93 -67.80 -66.89
C GLU A 736 120.48 -68.77 -65.82
N LEU A 737 119.99 -68.72 -64.58
CA LEU A 737 120.34 -69.68 -63.52
C LEU A 737 119.98 -71.13 -63.90
N ARG A 738 118.82 -71.35 -64.56
CA ARG A 738 118.40 -72.68 -65.02
C ARG A 738 119.27 -73.26 -66.14
N ARG A 739 120.04 -72.44 -66.86
CA ARG A 739 120.85 -72.84 -68.04
C ARG A 739 122.25 -73.36 -67.70
N LEU A 740 122.62 -73.50 -66.42
CA LEU A 740 123.84 -74.18 -65.89
C LEU A 740 125.07 -74.26 -66.83
N ILE A 741 125.99 -73.29 -66.66
CA ILE A 741 127.40 -73.27 -67.15
C ILE A 741 127.59 -72.70 -68.57
N THR A 742 127.42 -71.38 -68.72
CA THR A 742 128.20 -70.69 -69.77
C THR A 742 128.57 -69.23 -69.48
N ASN A 743 127.99 -68.52 -68.51
CA ASN A 743 128.46 -67.15 -68.22
C ASN A 743 128.16 -66.59 -66.82
N PRO A 744 129.00 -66.85 -65.79
CA PRO A 744 128.86 -66.30 -64.44
C PRO A 744 128.80 -64.77 -64.39
N GLY A 745 129.47 -64.08 -65.32
CA GLY A 745 129.47 -62.62 -65.41
C GLY A 745 128.07 -62.06 -65.58
N ARG A 746 127.24 -62.68 -66.43
CA ARG A 746 125.84 -62.23 -66.66
C ARG A 746 124.97 -62.34 -65.41
N ILE A 747 125.16 -63.37 -64.58
CA ILE A 747 124.40 -63.55 -63.34
C ILE A 747 124.77 -62.45 -62.34
N PHE A 748 126.07 -62.12 -62.24
CA PHE A 748 126.55 -61.04 -61.39
C PHE A 748 126.01 -59.67 -61.85
N ASP A 749 126.05 -59.40 -63.16
CA ASP A 749 125.54 -58.15 -63.74
C ASP A 749 124.04 -57.98 -63.49
N LEU A 750 123.24 -59.06 -63.66
CA LEU A 750 121.80 -59.04 -63.41
C LEU A 750 121.46 -58.87 -61.92
N ARG A 751 122.25 -59.45 -61.01
CA ARG A 751 122.09 -59.22 -59.56
C ARG A 751 122.40 -57.77 -59.19
N GLN A 752 123.50 -57.22 -59.71
CA GLN A 752 123.79 -55.79 -59.53
C GLN A 752 122.67 -54.91 -60.08
N LEU A 753 122.09 -55.24 -61.23
CA LEU A 753 120.97 -54.50 -61.80
C LEU A 753 119.73 -54.57 -60.90
N ILE A 754 119.43 -55.73 -60.32
CA ILE A 754 118.34 -55.93 -59.36
C ILE A 754 118.53 -55.04 -58.13
N ASP A 755 119.71 -55.05 -57.52
CA ASP A 755 119.98 -54.27 -56.31
C ASP A 755 119.89 -52.77 -56.61
N ARG A 756 120.50 -52.31 -57.72
CA ARG A 756 120.35 -50.92 -58.18
C ARG A 756 118.90 -50.52 -58.44
N THR A 757 118.08 -51.42 -59.00
CA THR A 757 116.67 -51.15 -59.26
C THR A 757 115.85 -51.13 -57.96
N LYS A 758 116.19 -51.95 -56.97
CA LYS A 758 115.57 -51.91 -55.63
C LYS A 758 115.90 -50.61 -54.90
N ASP A 759 117.15 -50.16 -54.97
CA ASP A 759 117.56 -48.88 -54.40
C ASP A 759 116.81 -47.72 -55.06
N LEU A 760 116.69 -47.74 -56.39
CA LEU A 760 115.88 -46.76 -57.14
C LEU A 760 114.40 -46.79 -56.72
N ILE A 761 113.82 -47.97 -56.53
CA ILE A 761 112.44 -48.12 -56.04
C ILE A 761 112.28 -47.52 -54.63
N SER A 762 113.27 -47.73 -53.76
CA SER A 762 113.25 -47.16 -52.40
C SER A 762 113.37 -45.63 -52.43
N ASP A 763 114.27 -45.09 -53.25
CA ASP A 763 114.43 -43.64 -53.45
C ASP A 763 113.16 -43.00 -54.02
N LEU A 764 112.54 -43.62 -55.03
CA LEU A 764 111.27 -43.16 -55.61
C LEU A 764 110.13 -43.19 -54.59
N LYS A 765 110.03 -44.22 -53.75
CA LYS A 765 109.03 -44.26 -52.67
C LYS A 765 109.21 -43.12 -51.67
N ASN A 766 110.45 -42.81 -51.29
CA ASN A 766 110.75 -41.70 -50.38
C ASN A 766 110.37 -40.36 -51.02
N LYS A 767 110.74 -40.13 -52.28
CA LYS A 767 110.37 -38.92 -53.03
C LYS A 767 108.86 -38.76 -53.22
N ILE A 768 108.13 -39.86 -53.42
CA ILE A 768 106.65 -39.83 -53.46
C ILE A 768 106.09 -39.45 -52.09
N SER A 769 106.64 -39.97 -50.99
CA SER A 769 106.23 -39.59 -49.64
C SER A 769 106.52 -38.11 -49.35
N GLU A 770 107.66 -37.60 -49.76
CA GLU A 770 108.02 -36.17 -49.65
C GLU A 770 107.09 -35.29 -50.48
N ALA A 771 106.79 -35.71 -51.72
CA ALA A 771 105.83 -35.03 -52.58
C ALA A 771 104.42 -35.03 -51.97
N ALA A 772 103.99 -36.14 -51.35
CA ALA A 772 102.70 -36.22 -50.67
C ALA A 772 102.63 -35.24 -49.47
N VAL A 773 103.69 -35.13 -48.66
CA VAL A 773 103.77 -34.14 -47.57
C VAL A 773 103.74 -32.70 -48.13
N ALA A 774 104.46 -32.44 -49.22
CA ALA A 774 104.45 -31.14 -49.88
C ALA A 774 103.07 -30.78 -50.44
N ILE A 775 102.34 -31.74 -51.01
CA ILE A 775 100.95 -31.58 -51.46
C ILE A 775 100.05 -31.24 -50.27
N THR A 776 100.10 -31.98 -49.16
CA THR A 776 99.29 -31.69 -47.96
C THR A 776 99.54 -30.26 -47.45
N ARG A 777 100.79 -29.83 -47.43
CA ARG A 777 101.14 -28.45 -47.04
C ARG A 777 100.59 -27.42 -48.04
N ALA A 778 100.77 -27.64 -49.34
CA ALA A 778 100.24 -26.76 -50.38
C ALA A 778 98.70 -26.70 -50.38
N THR A 779 98.02 -27.82 -50.04
CA THR A 779 96.57 -27.85 -49.84
C THR A 779 96.16 -26.97 -48.66
N SER A 780 96.85 -27.06 -47.52
CA SER A 780 96.60 -26.17 -46.37
C SER A 780 96.85 -24.69 -46.73
N GLU A 781 97.94 -24.39 -47.45
CA GLU A 781 98.25 -23.03 -47.90
C GLU A 781 97.18 -22.48 -48.87
N LEU A 782 96.61 -23.33 -49.73
CA LEU A 782 95.49 -22.97 -50.60
C LEU A 782 94.20 -22.73 -49.79
N GLU A 783 93.88 -23.59 -48.82
CA GLU A 783 92.72 -23.41 -47.95
C GLU A 783 92.78 -22.09 -47.16
N ASP A 784 93.97 -21.73 -46.67
CA ASP A 784 94.20 -20.44 -46.01
C ASP A 784 94.04 -19.26 -46.99
N ALA A 785 94.52 -19.40 -48.22
CA ALA A 785 94.35 -18.38 -49.26
C ALA A 785 92.86 -18.20 -49.67
N VAL A 786 92.12 -19.30 -49.82
CA VAL A 786 90.67 -19.29 -50.07
C VAL A 786 89.94 -18.57 -48.93
N ARG A 787 90.33 -18.85 -47.67
CA ARG A 787 89.76 -18.16 -46.50
C ARG A 787 90.06 -16.67 -46.53
N ALA A 788 91.29 -16.27 -46.85
CA ALA A 788 91.67 -14.87 -46.98
C ALA A 788 90.87 -14.14 -48.08
N VAL A 789 90.56 -14.81 -49.20
CA VAL A 789 89.68 -14.29 -50.25
C VAL A 789 88.26 -14.10 -49.74
N ALA A 790 87.72 -15.09 -49.01
CA ALA A 790 86.40 -15.00 -48.41
C ALA A 790 86.31 -13.85 -47.39
N GLU A 791 87.30 -13.71 -46.51
CA GLU A 791 87.39 -12.63 -45.53
C GLU A 791 87.49 -11.25 -46.19
N ALA A 792 88.33 -11.10 -47.22
CA ALA A 792 88.44 -9.86 -47.98
C ALA A 792 87.15 -9.53 -48.74
N GLY A 793 86.45 -10.54 -49.28
CA GLY A 793 85.17 -10.38 -49.97
C GLY A 793 84.05 -9.94 -49.02
N GLU A 794 83.98 -10.53 -47.83
CA GLU A 794 83.04 -10.10 -46.79
C GLU A 794 83.38 -8.70 -46.27
N HIS A 795 84.66 -8.36 -46.10
CA HIS A 795 85.05 -7.01 -45.72
C HIS A 795 84.59 -5.96 -46.75
N LEU A 796 84.79 -6.21 -48.04
CA LEU A 796 84.32 -5.34 -49.12
C LEU A 796 82.79 -5.20 -49.14
N LYS A 797 82.06 -6.30 -48.93
CA LYS A 797 80.59 -6.32 -48.89
C LYS A 797 80.02 -5.54 -47.70
N ASN A 798 80.75 -5.49 -46.59
CA ASN A 798 80.37 -4.76 -45.39
C ASN A 798 80.60 -3.24 -45.50
N ILE A 799 81.30 -2.77 -46.54
CA ILE A 799 81.41 -1.34 -46.82
C ILE A 799 80.14 -0.89 -47.52
N LEU A 800 79.30 -0.18 -46.79
CA LEU A 800 78.03 0.34 -47.29
C LEU A 800 78.29 1.45 -48.33
N PRO A 801 77.53 1.49 -49.44
CA PRO A 801 77.55 2.63 -50.35
C PRO A 801 76.96 3.87 -49.64
N PRO A 802 77.26 5.10 -50.10
CA PRO A 802 76.76 6.32 -49.47
C PRO A 802 75.25 6.32 -49.24
N GLU A 803 74.46 5.77 -50.17
CA GLU A 803 73.00 5.68 -50.07
C GLU A 803 72.50 4.80 -48.92
N LEU A 804 73.37 4.00 -48.29
CA LEU A 804 73.06 3.11 -47.18
C LEU A 804 73.93 3.38 -45.93
N ASP A 805 74.93 4.26 -46.00
CA ASP A 805 75.76 4.61 -44.85
C ASP A 805 74.95 5.50 -43.87
N PRO A 806 74.75 5.06 -42.62
CA PRO A 806 73.90 5.78 -41.66
C PRO A 806 74.41 7.19 -41.35
N ILE A 807 75.73 7.40 -41.36
CA ILE A 807 76.33 8.71 -41.08
C ILE A 807 76.07 9.65 -42.25
N TYR A 808 76.34 9.21 -43.48
CA TYR A 808 76.02 9.96 -44.71
C TYR A 808 74.54 10.33 -44.79
N LEU A 809 73.63 9.37 -44.57
CA LEU A 809 72.19 9.62 -44.57
C LEU A 809 71.77 10.58 -43.46
N SER A 810 72.37 10.50 -42.27
CA SER A 810 72.06 11.42 -41.17
C SER A 810 72.52 12.86 -41.46
N ILE A 811 73.70 13.05 -42.08
CA ILE A 811 74.19 14.36 -42.48
C ILE A 811 73.31 14.92 -43.61
N LYS A 812 72.93 14.09 -44.60
CA LYS A 812 72.02 14.47 -45.68
C LYS A 812 70.64 14.88 -45.13
N ALA A 813 70.10 14.13 -44.19
CA ALA A 813 68.84 14.48 -43.52
C ALA A 813 68.97 15.79 -42.72
N ALA A 814 70.09 16.01 -42.02
CA ALA A 814 70.35 17.26 -41.32
C ALA A 814 70.47 18.45 -42.28
N ILE A 815 71.07 18.28 -43.47
CA ILE A 815 71.12 19.28 -44.53
C ILE A 815 69.71 19.61 -45.03
N GLU A 816 68.87 18.61 -45.31
CA GLU A 816 67.50 18.86 -45.77
C GLU A 816 66.63 19.51 -44.68
N ALA A 817 66.79 19.12 -43.41
CA ALA A 817 66.14 19.78 -42.28
C ALA A 817 66.59 21.25 -42.15
N ALA A 818 67.89 21.52 -42.23
CA ALA A 818 68.42 22.88 -42.17
C ALA A 818 67.97 23.74 -43.36
N LYS A 819 67.88 23.18 -44.58
CA LYS A 819 67.30 23.88 -45.75
C LYS A 819 65.84 24.21 -45.56
N LEU A 820 65.05 23.29 -44.99
CA LEU A 820 63.63 23.52 -44.71
C LEU A 820 63.46 24.64 -43.67
N SER A 821 64.19 24.58 -42.57
CA SER A 821 64.21 25.63 -41.55
C SER A 821 64.65 26.98 -42.11
N LEU A 822 65.67 27.00 -42.98
CA LEU A 822 66.12 28.21 -43.66
C LEU A 822 65.04 28.80 -44.58
N ALA A 823 64.32 27.95 -45.32
CA ALA A 823 63.22 28.39 -46.20
C ALA A 823 62.07 29.00 -45.39
N THR A 824 61.66 28.34 -44.29
CA THR A 824 60.62 28.84 -43.37
C THR A 824 61.00 30.19 -42.77
N LEU A 825 62.22 30.31 -42.22
CA LEU A 825 62.72 31.55 -41.63
C LEU A 825 62.83 32.68 -42.66
N ARG A 826 63.16 32.39 -43.92
CA ARG A 826 63.17 33.40 -44.99
C ARG A 826 61.77 33.89 -45.32
N THR A 827 60.77 33.01 -45.35
CA THR A 827 59.36 33.41 -45.51
C THR A 827 58.86 34.23 -44.33
N GLU A 828 59.18 33.81 -43.10
CA GLU A 828 58.86 34.56 -41.88
C GLU A 828 59.54 35.93 -41.86
N LEU A 829 60.79 36.03 -42.31
CA LEU A 829 61.50 37.30 -42.41
C LEU A 829 60.81 38.27 -43.39
N GLU A 830 60.31 37.79 -44.53
CA GLU A 830 59.55 38.63 -45.47
C GLU A 830 58.22 39.12 -44.87
N ILE A 831 57.52 38.26 -44.12
CA ILE A 831 56.31 38.67 -43.38
C ILE A 831 56.66 39.69 -42.28
N LEU A 832 57.74 39.45 -41.53
CA LEU A 832 58.23 40.36 -40.49
C LEU A 832 58.64 41.72 -41.06
N LYS A 833 59.21 41.78 -42.27
CA LYS A 833 59.52 43.04 -42.96
C LYS A 833 58.25 43.82 -43.33
N VAL A 834 57.20 43.13 -43.79
CA VAL A 834 55.89 43.77 -44.05
C VAL A 834 55.28 44.33 -42.76
N VAL A 835 55.30 43.53 -41.68
CA VAL A 835 54.81 43.95 -40.36
C VAL A 835 55.64 45.10 -39.79
N ALA A 836 56.97 45.11 -39.98
CA ALA A 836 57.83 46.22 -39.60
C ALA A 836 57.48 47.51 -40.37
N GLY A 837 57.23 47.40 -41.68
CA GLY A 837 56.77 48.53 -42.50
C GLY A 837 55.43 49.13 -42.02
N LYS A 838 54.48 48.28 -41.62
CA LYS A 838 53.20 48.72 -41.03
C LYS A 838 53.36 49.28 -39.61
N SER A 839 54.29 48.70 -38.83
CA SER A 839 54.62 49.15 -37.47
C SER A 839 55.22 50.55 -37.45
N VAL A 840 55.95 50.95 -38.50
CA VAL A 840 56.41 52.34 -38.67
C VAL A 840 55.24 53.33 -38.71
N GLN A 841 54.10 52.97 -39.31
CA GLN A 841 52.91 53.84 -39.32
C GLN A 841 52.33 54.02 -37.91
N ILE A 842 52.29 52.94 -37.11
CA ILE A 842 51.86 52.96 -35.70
C ILE A 842 52.82 53.82 -34.86
N VAL A 843 54.13 53.62 -34.97
CA VAL A 843 55.15 54.45 -34.27
C VAL A 843 55.01 55.92 -34.65
N THR A 844 54.92 56.23 -35.95
CA THR A 844 54.78 57.60 -36.46
C THR A 844 53.51 58.27 -35.91
N PHE A 845 52.40 57.52 -35.84
CA PHE A 845 51.15 58.00 -35.29
C PHE A 845 51.24 58.25 -33.79
N ILE A 846 51.81 57.32 -33.01
CA ILE A 846 52.02 57.46 -31.56
C ILE A 846 52.90 58.68 -31.26
N GLN A 847 53.97 58.90 -32.03
CA GLN A 847 54.85 60.07 -31.89
C GLN A 847 54.12 61.39 -32.15
N SER A 848 53.15 61.39 -33.06
CA SER A 848 52.42 62.59 -33.47
C SER A 848 51.19 62.89 -32.62
N ASN A 849 50.50 61.86 -32.11
CA ASN A 849 49.17 61.98 -31.48
C ASN A 849 49.09 61.39 -30.06
N GLY A 850 50.17 60.79 -29.55
CA GLY A 850 50.19 60.07 -28.27
C GLY A 850 49.61 58.65 -28.35
N ILE A 851 49.99 57.81 -27.39
CA ILE A 851 49.56 56.39 -27.35
C ILE A 851 48.07 56.23 -27.03
N ASP A 852 47.49 57.17 -26.27
CA ASP A 852 46.08 57.09 -25.90
C ASP A 852 45.15 57.29 -27.11
N SER A 853 45.60 58.04 -28.12
CA SER A 853 44.88 58.26 -29.37
C SER A 853 45.04 57.11 -30.38
N LEU A 854 45.91 56.14 -30.09
CA LEU A 854 46.21 55.04 -31.02
C LEU A 854 45.01 54.13 -31.24
N PHE A 855 44.38 53.75 -30.13
CA PHE A 855 43.28 52.80 -30.12
C PHE A 855 42.35 53.13 -28.96
N ASP A 856 41.07 53.24 -29.23
CA ASP A 856 40.05 53.45 -28.22
C ASP A 856 38.79 52.65 -28.53
N VAL A 857 38.18 52.07 -27.51
CA VAL A 857 36.88 51.39 -27.60
C VAL A 857 35.85 52.22 -26.86
N SER A 858 34.79 52.58 -27.58
CA SER A 858 33.67 53.36 -27.02
C SER A 858 32.53 52.47 -26.51
N LYS A 859 32.39 51.27 -27.07
CA LYS A 859 31.34 50.32 -26.73
C LYS A 859 31.75 48.89 -27.04
N ILE A 860 31.39 47.96 -26.17
CA ILE A 860 31.51 46.51 -26.40
C ILE A 860 30.18 45.85 -26.04
N SER A 861 29.68 44.99 -26.93
CA SER A 861 28.46 44.22 -26.68
C SER A 861 28.47 42.89 -27.41
N PHE A 862 27.68 41.93 -26.94
CA PHE A 862 27.37 40.71 -27.69
C PHE A 862 25.91 40.34 -27.53
N GLU A 863 25.40 39.58 -28.50
CA GLU A 863 24.07 39.00 -28.45
C GLU A 863 24.06 37.57 -28.99
N GLY A 864 23.16 36.74 -28.48
CA GLY A 864 23.03 35.36 -28.90
C GLY A 864 22.11 34.54 -28.01
N ASN A 865 21.79 33.31 -28.44
CA ASN A 865 21.06 32.37 -27.61
C ASN A 865 21.96 31.88 -26.46
N ILE A 866 21.44 31.76 -25.24
CA ILE A 866 22.20 31.32 -24.06
C ILE A 866 22.95 30.00 -24.27
N GLN A 867 22.39 29.06 -25.04
CA GLN A 867 23.03 27.79 -25.37
C GLN A 867 24.29 27.97 -26.24
N SER A 868 24.31 29.02 -27.05
CA SER A 868 25.45 29.36 -27.93
C SER A 868 26.52 30.21 -27.22
N VAL A 869 26.13 31.11 -26.32
CA VAL A 869 27.07 32.01 -25.62
C VAL A 869 27.57 31.44 -24.28
N GLY A 870 26.94 30.39 -23.76
CA GLY A 870 27.23 29.80 -22.45
C GLY A 870 28.62 29.20 -22.27
N SER A 871 29.31 28.87 -23.37
CA SER A 871 30.67 28.33 -23.36
C SER A 871 31.74 29.36 -22.96
N GLY A 872 31.38 30.65 -22.90
CA GLY A 872 32.32 31.75 -22.70
C GLY A 872 33.05 32.17 -23.99
N GLN A 873 32.77 31.53 -25.12
CA GLN A 873 33.22 31.95 -26.44
C GLN A 873 32.10 32.71 -27.14
N VAL A 874 32.32 34.01 -27.38
CA VAL A 874 31.30 34.90 -27.97
C VAL A 874 31.88 35.74 -29.11
N SER A 875 31.04 36.15 -30.05
CA SER A 875 31.39 37.20 -31.01
C SER A 875 31.06 38.56 -30.41
N LEU A 876 32.09 39.31 -30.01
CA LEU A 876 31.94 40.68 -29.52
C LEU A 876 31.83 41.65 -30.68
N SER A 877 30.82 42.52 -30.63
CA SER A 877 30.72 43.73 -31.45
C SER A 877 31.32 44.91 -30.69
N MET A 878 32.32 45.56 -31.28
CA MET A 878 33.05 46.66 -30.67
C MET A 878 33.02 47.90 -31.56
N ASP A 879 32.64 49.05 -31.00
CA ASP A 879 32.77 50.34 -31.66
C ASP A 879 34.12 50.96 -31.27
N ILE A 880 35.05 50.96 -32.22
CA ILE A 880 36.44 51.33 -31.97
C ILE A 880 36.86 52.57 -32.76
N SER A 881 37.91 53.23 -32.31
CA SER A 881 38.71 54.21 -33.04
C SER A 881 40.14 53.67 -33.10
N PHE A 882 40.68 53.45 -34.29
CA PHE A 882 42.07 53.06 -34.48
C PHE A 882 42.75 54.06 -35.42
N MET A 883 43.83 54.68 -34.95
CA MET A 883 44.53 55.75 -35.66
C MET A 883 43.59 56.85 -36.21
N ASN A 884 42.67 57.32 -35.37
CA ASN A 884 41.61 58.30 -35.68
C ASN A 884 40.57 57.85 -36.73
N THR A 885 40.54 56.56 -37.09
CA THR A 885 39.50 55.98 -37.95
C THR A 885 38.52 55.19 -37.09
N THR A 886 37.25 55.59 -37.10
CA THR A 886 36.20 54.88 -36.37
C THR A 886 35.59 53.76 -37.20
N GLN A 887 35.36 52.61 -36.57
CA GLN A 887 34.74 51.45 -37.20
C GLN A 887 34.11 50.53 -36.16
N THR A 888 33.11 49.75 -36.58
CA THR A 888 32.57 48.65 -35.77
C THR A 888 33.22 47.35 -36.22
N ILE A 889 33.80 46.59 -35.29
CA ILE A 889 34.45 45.30 -35.58
C ILE A 889 33.79 44.21 -34.76
N ALA A 890 33.53 43.07 -35.42
CA ALA A 890 33.24 41.81 -34.75
C ALA A 890 34.54 41.01 -34.52
N ILE A 891 34.75 40.55 -33.28
CA ILE A 891 35.84 39.65 -32.91
C ILE A 891 35.33 38.45 -32.11
N ASP A 892 35.92 37.28 -32.36
CA ASP A 892 35.74 36.15 -31.46
C ASP A 892 36.56 36.38 -30.19
N PHE A 893 35.89 36.29 -29.05
CA PHE A 893 36.47 36.51 -27.74
C PHE A 893 36.14 35.34 -26.81
N ASN A 894 37.17 34.81 -26.16
CA ASN A 894 37.02 33.79 -25.15
C ASN A 894 37.21 34.43 -23.77
N PHE A 895 36.16 34.47 -22.95
CA PHE A 895 36.25 35.01 -21.59
C PHE A 895 37.17 34.20 -20.66
N GLN A 896 37.47 32.95 -21.00
CA GLN A 896 38.46 32.11 -20.29
C GLN A 896 39.91 32.38 -20.75
N ASP A 897 40.11 32.95 -21.94
CA ASP A 897 41.42 33.33 -22.50
C ASP A 897 41.34 34.73 -23.14
N GLN A 898 41.21 35.72 -22.26
CA GLN A 898 40.94 37.11 -22.61
C GLN A 898 42.04 37.72 -23.48
N ILE A 899 43.30 37.33 -23.22
CA ILE A 899 44.47 37.87 -23.93
C ILE A 899 44.50 37.41 -25.38
N SER A 900 44.10 36.16 -25.68
CA SER A 900 44.05 35.68 -27.07
C SER A 900 43.01 36.46 -27.89
N GLY A 901 41.87 36.82 -27.31
CA GLY A 901 40.87 37.68 -27.96
C GLY A 901 41.41 39.07 -28.29
N VAL A 902 42.13 39.70 -27.36
CA VAL A 902 42.76 41.01 -27.58
C VAL A 902 43.89 40.94 -28.62
N LYS A 903 44.68 39.86 -28.65
CA LYS A 903 45.70 39.66 -29.69
C LYS A 903 45.10 39.54 -31.09
N ASN A 904 43.99 38.81 -31.23
CA ASN A 904 43.28 38.69 -32.50
C ASN A 904 42.77 40.06 -32.98
N LEU A 905 42.24 40.88 -32.07
CA LEU A 905 41.87 42.27 -32.37
C LEU A 905 43.07 43.08 -32.86
N ALA A 906 44.17 43.10 -32.11
CA ALA A 906 45.38 43.85 -32.47
C ALA A 906 45.94 43.43 -33.85
N ASN A 907 45.96 42.13 -34.15
CA ASN A 907 46.40 41.60 -35.44
C ASN A 907 45.48 42.08 -36.57
N LYS A 908 44.16 42.00 -36.39
CA LYS A 908 43.16 42.48 -37.38
C LYS A 908 43.30 43.97 -37.66
N LEU A 909 43.67 44.77 -36.66
CA LEU A 909 43.97 46.20 -36.82
C LEU A 909 45.27 46.43 -37.60
N ILE A 910 46.35 45.70 -37.30
CA ILE A 910 47.60 45.78 -38.05
C ILE A 910 47.39 45.36 -39.51
N GLU A 911 46.59 44.34 -39.77
CA GLU A 911 46.25 43.90 -41.13
C GLU A 911 45.51 44.99 -41.91
N SER A 912 44.62 45.74 -41.24
CA SER A 912 43.85 46.85 -41.84
C SER A 912 44.69 48.06 -42.27
N LEU A 913 45.94 48.17 -41.80
CA LEU A 913 46.91 49.14 -42.30
C LEU A 913 47.43 48.68 -43.66
N THR A 914 46.75 49.05 -44.73
CA THR A 914 47.21 48.86 -46.12
C THR A 914 47.85 50.11 -46.67
#